data_AF-A0A7C7RFT3-F1
#
_entry.id   AF-A0A7C7RFT3-F1
#
_cell.length_a   1.000
_cell.length_b   1.000
_cell.length_c   1.000
_cell.angle_alpha   90.00
_cell.angle_beta   90.00
_cell.angle_gamma   90.00
#
_symmetry.space_group_name_H-M   'P 1'
#
loop_
_entity.id
_entity.type
_entity.pdbx_description
1 polymer ?
#
loop_
_entity_poly.entity_id
_entity_poly.type
_entity_poly.pdbx_seq_one_letter_code
_entity_poly.pdbx_strand_id
1 'polypeptide(L)'
;MSNKKYQVSRDKYDAVVFDLDGVVTKTARIHAAAWKDLFDEYLKKHSEDKTFEPFDSDVEYIKYVDGKPRYEGVKSFLASRGIEITYGNADDSSNEETVCGLGNRKNRLFLKRLKSEGVEIYKSTIDLIGRLRKRGLKTAIASSSKNCANILDRADITGLFDAKVDGLDSEDLDLAGKPEPDIFLESARRLEVKPKRCVIVEDAVSGIQAGSKGGFGLVIGVNRGEQEKALKEAGADLVVEDLSEIDMAAEIKDLPHALDAFEEIKEQIEGKEVIVFLDYDGTLTPIVSRPEDAVLSEDMQKTLANLSGQCPLAIISGRGLKDIKERVGINNLYYAGSHGFEIKGPGDLKMEHKEARKLLPVLDEAEENLKQQLADIEGAQVERKKFSIAIHYRNVKDEHVGSVKEVVDHTVNRYSGLRKTGGKKVYELRPDIKWDKGEAIFWLLDTLNLVSPEVFLFYIGDDITDEEDAFEALAGQGIGIVVEEDSRTTEATFRLNSPDQVRRFLRKLKPALEQGNAWSLAYEGFNPKEEGLREALCTLGNGYFATRGAGPETNAGDIHYPGTYLAGGYNRLKTKIAGRTVENEDLVNMPNWLCLNFRVPGEEWFDLKTVEILFYRQHLDIKRGVLHRTVRFRDTKGRETRLVQRRLVHVGDMHIAALETVITPLNWGGKLEFRSALDGRVANSGVERYKGLGNKHLEPVESRRIDENSILLKVRTCQSGLEVALGARTEISQDRKPLIVKRTQVKEPAYIAQHFTVKLTKKTGLTIEKTVSLFTSRDPAISECALEAEKTVTATGSFSSLLRSHILAWQHLW
;
A
#
# COMPACT_ATOMS: atom_id res chain seq x y z
N MET A 1 32.12 -1.98 26.33
CA MET A 1 30.75 -1.44 26.50
C MET A 1 30.16 -1.30 25.11
N SER A 2 28.98 -1.87 24.86
CA SER A 2 28.35 -1.86 23.52
C SER A 2 28.02 -0.42 23.13
N ASN A 3 28.66 0.12 22.08
CA ASN A 3 28.30 1.42 21.49
C ASN A 3 26.92 1.27 20.85
N LYS A 4 25.87 1.57 21.61
CA LYS A 4 24.50 1.47 21.16
C LYS A 4 24.22 2.63 20.21
N LYS A 5 24.30 2.37 18.90
CA LYS A 5 23.96 3.36 17.88
C LYS A 5 22.44 3.44 17.70
N TYR A 6 21.88 4.64 17.75
CA TYR A 6 20.47 4.90 17.48
C TYR A 6 20.26 5.20 16.01
N GLN A 7 19.14 4.80 15.44
CA GLN A 7 18.90 4.84 14.00
C GLN A 7 17.86 5.90 13.60
N VAL A 8 18.26 6.83 12.74
CA VAL A 8 17.37 7.71 11.98
C VAL A 8 17.24 7.14 10.58
N SER A 9 16.02 6.89 10.09
CA SER A 9 15.80 6.25 8.79
C SER A 9 14.86 7.04 7.91
N ARG A 10 15.09 6.94 6.60
CA ARG A 10 14.34 7.67 5.58
C ARG A 10 12.92 7.11 5.37
N ASP A 11 12.70 5.85 5.74
CA ASP A 11 11.37 5.24 5.80
C ASP A 11 10.44 5.99 6.77
N LYS A 12 10.99 6.66 7.79
CA LYS A 12 10.26 7.33 8.87
C LYS A 12 10.37 8.85 8.84
N TYR A 13 11.50 9.39 8.38
CA TYR A 13 11.77 10.82 8.45
C TYR A 13 12.37 11.35 7.14
N ASP A 14 11.90 12.53 6.72
CA ASP A 14 12.35 13.20 5.48
C ASP A 14 13.32 14.36 5.76
N ALA A 15 13.34 14.85 7.00
CA ALA A 15 14.19 15.97 7.38
C ALA A 15 14.66 15.95 8.83
N VAL A 16 15.76 16.68 9.08
CA VAL A 16 16.30 16.90 10.41
C VAL A 16 16.52 18.41 10.62
N VAL A 17 15.97 18.94 11.71
CA VAL A 17 16.15 20.33 12.13
C VAL A 17 17.08 20.34 13.34
N PHE A 18 18.19 21.06 13.22
CA PHE A 18 19.21 21.19 14.26
C PHE A 18 19.07 22.54 14.94
N ASP A 19 19.19 22.58 16.27
CA ASP A 19 19.58 23.82 16.92
C ASP A 19 21.04 24.18 16.57
N LEU A 20 21.38 25.46 16.66
CA LEU A 20 22.73 25.94 16.42
C LEU A 20 23.64 25.82 17.64
N ASP A 21 23.23 26.41 18.75
CA ASP A 21 24.08 26.72 19.89
C ASP A 21 24.13 25.54 20.84
N GLY A 22 25.24 24.78 20.86
CA GLY A 22 25.40 23.59 21.71
C GLY A 22 25.16 22.26 20.97
N VAL A 23 24.51 22.32 19.81
CA VAL A 23 24.30 21.16 18.91
C VAL A 23 25.26 21.18 17.72
N VAL A 24 25.28 22.26 16.91
CA VAL A 24 26.15 22.40 15.74
C VAL A 24 27.46 23.12 16.09
N THR A 25 27.38 24.19 16.88
CA THR A 25 28.53 25.01 17.29
C THR A 25 28.69 25.01 18.81
N LYS A 26 29.92 25.23 19.30
CA LYS A 26 30.23 25.34 20.75
C LYS A 26 29.97 26.74 21.31
N THR A 27 29.10 27.51 20.67
CA THR A 27 28.81 28.92 20.98
C THR A 27 28.00 29.12 22.25
N ALA A 28 27.35 28.06 22.78
CA ALA A 28 26.71 28.08 24.09
C ALA A 28 27.65 28.57 25.21
N ARG A 29 28.93 28.19 25.18
CA ARG A 29 29.94 28.68 26.15
C ARG A 29 30.20 30.18 26.03
N ILE A 30 30.25 30.68 24.80
CA ILE A 30 30.44 32.11 24.51
C ILE A 30 29.19 32.89 24.95
N HIS A 31 28.00 32.31 24.77
CA HIS A 31 26.76 32.87 25.29
C HIS A 31 26.73 32.91 26.81
N ALA A 32 27.06 31.82 27.49
CA ALA A 32 27.13 31.75 28.96
C ALA A 32 28.12 32.78 29.52
N ALA A 33 29.30 32.92 28.92
CA ALA A 33 30.29 33.93 29.32
C ALA A 33 29.79 35.37 29.12
N ALA A 34 29.12 35.65 27.99
CA ALA A 34 28.56 36.98 27.73
C ALA A 34 27.39 37.32 28.69
N TRP A 35 26.59 36.33 29.07
CA TRP A 35 25.56 36.49 30.10
C TRP A 35 26.16 36.75 31.47
N LYS A 36 27.19 36.00 31.85
CA LYS A 36 27.92 36.19 33.10
C LYS A 36 28.52 37.59 33.18
N ASP A 37 29.22 38.04 32.15
CA ASP A 37 29.79 39.39 32.11
C ASP A 37 28.71 40.46 32.29
N LEU A 38 27.56 40.31 31.61
CA LEU A 38 26.45 41.25 31.73
C LEU A 38 25.91 41.26 33.17
N PHE A 39 25.50 40.11 33.68
CA PHE A 39 24.80 40.03 34.96
C PHE A 39 25.72 40.31 36.14
N ASP A 40 26.98 39.85 36.13
CA ASP A 40 27.94 40.19 37.18
C ASP A 40 28.21 41.70 37.21
N GLU A 41 28.29 42.35 36.05
CA GLU A 41 28.46 43.80 36.01
C GLU A 41 27.22 44.54 36.54
N TYR A 42 26.03 44.11 36.12
CA TYR A 42 24.76 44.71 36.54
C TYR A 42 24.51 44.50 38.04
N LEU A 43 24.66 43.27 38.55
CA LEU A 43 24.45 42.93 39.96
C LEU A 43 25.45 43.65 40.88
N LYS A 44 26.71 43.85 40.46
CA LYS A 44 27.69 44.64 41.23
C LYS A 44 27.30 46.11 41.39
N LYS A 45 26.66 46.68 40.38
CA LYS A 45 26.15 48.07 40.43
C LYS A 45 24.87 48.17 41.24
N HIS A 46 24.05 47.11 41.24
CA HIS A 46 22.77 47.07 41.94
C HIS A 46 22.87 46.63 43.41
N SER A 47 24.04 46.16 43.87
CA SER A 47 24.23 45.60 45.22
C SER A 47 24.62 46.62 46.30
N GLU A 48 24.26 47.91 46.17
CA GLU A 48 24.76 48.99 47.05
C GLU A 48 24.52 48.78 48.57
N ASP A 49 23.60 47.88 48.98
CA ASP A 49 23.40 47.45 50.38
C ASP A 49 23.16 45.91 50.56
N LYS A 50 23.54 45.07 49.57
CA LYS A 50 23.35 43.60 49.63
C LYS A 50 24.63 42.85 49.27
N THR A 51 24.79 41.61 49.77
CA THR A 51 25.90 40.73 49.38
C THR A 51 25.86 40.47 47.87
N PHE A 52 26.93 40.83 47.16
CA PHE A 52 27.07 40.49 45.74
C PHE A 52 27.16 38.97 45.58
N GLU A 53 26.17 38.40 44.92
CA GLU A 53 26.18 37.01 44.48
C GLU A 53 26.34 36.97 42.96
N PRO A 54 27.43 36.41 42.44
CA PRO A 54 27.64 36.34 41.00
C PRO A 54 26.60 35.47 40.30
N PHE A 55 26.42 35.71 39.00
CA PHE A 55 25.68 34.82 38.12
C PHE A 55 26.43 33.50 37.95
N ASP A 56 25.74 32.40 38.24
CA ASP A 56 26.23 31.04 38.07
C ASP A 56 26.01 30.58 36.62
N SER A 57 27.12 30.49 35.86
CA SER A 57 27.09 30.09 34.46
C SER A 57 26.73 28.62 34.23
N ASP A 58 26.76 27.78 35.26
CA ASP A 58 26.51 26.35 35.15
C ASP A 58 25.07 26.02 35.57
N VAL A 59 24.54 26.72 36.58
CA VAL A 59 23.19 26.46 37.12
C VAL A 59 22.15 27.47 36.62
N GLU A 60 22.42 28.76 36.76
CA GLU A 60 21.44 29.81 36.45
C GLU A 60 21.31 30.06 34.95
N TYR A 61 22.39 29.80 34.19
CA TYR A 61 22.36 29.82 32.72
C TYR A 61 21.31 28.86 32.16
N ILE A 62 21.46 27.56 32.47
CA ILE A 62 20.60 26.48 31.98
C ILE A 62 19.15 26.73 32.39
N LYS A 63 18.94 27.18 33.63
CA LYS A 63 17.60 27.32 34.20
C LYS A 63 16.82 28.53 33.67
N TYR A 64 17.48 29.67 33.50
CA TYR A 64 16.77 30.93 33.30
C TYR A 64 16.94 31.52 31.89
N VAL A 65 18.06 31.29 31.21
CA VAL A 65 18.36 31.98 29.94
C VAL A 65 18.59 31.05 28.75
N ASP A 66 18.97 29.80 28.96
CA ASP A 66 19.36 28.90 27.88
C ASP A 66 18.21 28.57 26.91
N GLY A 67 18.51 28.61 25.61
CA GLY A 67 17.56 28.45 24.50
C GLY A 67 16.49 29.56 24.36
N LYS A 68 16.39 30.53 25.27
CA LYS A 68 15.36 31.59 25.22
C LYS A 68 15.76 32.80 24.37
N PRO A 69 14.79 33.52 23.79
CA PRO A 69 15.04 34.85 23.22
C PRO A 69 15.72 35.78 24.22
N ARG A 70 16.63 36.61 23.72
CA ARG A 70 17.54 37.41 24.55
C ARG A 70 16.83 38.27 25.61
N TYR A 71 15.78 38.99 25.24
CA TYR A 71 15.07 39.87 26.19
C TYR A 71 14.30 39.06 27.25
N GLU A 72 13.67 37.95 26.84
CA GLU A 72 13.03 37.03 27.78
C GLU A 72 14.05 36.35 28.71
N GLY A 73 15.28 36.12 28.26
CA GLY A 73 16.38 35.68 29.12
C GLY A 73 16.72 36.69 30.22
N VAL A 74 16.90 37.97 29.87
CA VAL A 74 17.13 39.05 30.87
C VAL A 74 15.99 39.08 31.88
N LYS A 75 14.75 39.14 31.39
CA LYS A 75 13.54 39.20 32.22
C LYS A 75 13.43 37.99 33.14
N SER A 76 13.62 36.78 32.61
CA SER A 76 13.50 35.53 33.35
C SER A 76 14.55 35.42 34.46
N PHE A 77 15.79 35.84 34.21
CA PHE A 77 16.84 35.81 35.23
C PHE A 77 16.62 36.87 36.31
N LEU A 78 16.37 38.13 35.94
CA LEU A 78 16.21 39.21 36.91
C LEU A 78 15.00 38.96 37.82
N ALA A 79 13.89 38.45 37.26
CA ALA A 79 12.73 38.04 38.05
C ALA A 79 13.08 36.94 39.07
N SER A 80 13.97 36.00 38.73
CA SER A 80 14.44 34.95 39.65
C SER A 80 15.25 35.49 40.84
N ARG A 81 15.87 36.66 40.66
CA ARG A 81 16.60 37.40 41.71
C ARG A 81 15.74 38.49 42.37
N GLY A 82 14.44 38.54 42.05
CA GLY A 82 13.49 39.52 42.60
C GLY A 82 13.76 40.96 42.15
N ILE A 83 14.41 41.15 40.99
CA ILE A 83 14.74 42.46 40.42
C ILE A 83 13.75 42.76 39.30
N GLU A 84 12.98 43.83 39.46
CA GLU A 84 12.06 44.32 38.44
C GLU A 84 12.61 45.61 37.80
N ILE A 85 12.76 45.58 36.48
CA ILE A 85 13.12 46.74 35.66
C ILE A 85 12.10 46.91 34.53
N THR A 86 12.06 48.10 33.94
CA THR A 86 11.17 48.36 32.80
C THR A 86 11.59 47.53 31.59
N TYR A 87 10.61 47.09 30.77
CA TYR A 87 10.91 46.25 29.61
C TYR A 87 11.74 47.00 28.55
N GLY A 88 11.47 48.30 28.33
CA GLY A 88 12.20 49.12 27.36
C GLY A 88 11.75 48.92 25.92
N ASN A 89 12.45 49.54 24.97
CA ASN A 89 12.27 49.39 23.53
C ASN A 89 13.48 48.71 22.88
N ALA A 90 13.28 48.06 21.73
CA ALA A 90 14.36 47.36 21.02
C ALA A 90 15.54 48.28 20.62
N ASP A 91 15.27 49.58 20.42
CA ASP A 91 16.25 50.62 20.10
C ASP A 91 17.01 51.18 21.32
N ASP A 92 16.66 50.76 22.54
CA ASP A 92 17.32 51.22 23.76
C ASP A 92 18.84 50.99 23.68
N SER A 93 19.60 52.00 24.08
CA SER A 93 21.06 51.91 24.02
C SER A 93 21.57 50.84 24.97
N SER A 94 22.74 50.24 24.69
CA SER A 94 23.35 49.22 25.56
C SER A 94 23.76 49.72 26.95
N ASN A 95 23.52 50.99 27.26
CA ASN A 95 23.81 51.63 28.55
C ASN A 95 22.54 51.84 29.39
N GLU A 96 21.36 51.64 28.83
CA GLU A 96 20.08 51.78 29.55
C GLU A 96 19.78 50.56 30.40
N GLU A 97 19.20 50.80 31.59
CA GLU A 97 18.83 49.75 32.56
C GLU A 97 17.39 49.28 32.34
N THR A 98 17.09 48.91 31.09
CA THR A 98 15.84 48.24 30.69
C THR A 98 16.15 46.80 30.28
N VAL A 99 15.12 45.94 30.22
CA VAL A 99 15.28 44.56 29.71
C VAL A 99 15.89 44.57 28.30
N CYS A 100 15.42 45.47 27.43
CA CYS A 100 15.94 45.62 26.08
C CYS A 100 17.38 46.16 26.05
N GLY A 101 17.70 47.19 26.85
CA GLY A 101 19.04 47.78 26.95
C GLY A 101 20.09 46.79 27.45
N LEU A 102 19.79 46.04 28.52
CA LEU A 102 20.66 44.96 29.01
C LEU A 102 20.80 43.84 27.99
N GLY A 103 19.73 43.47 27.29
CA GLY A 103 19.80 42.50 26.19
C GLY A 103 20.72 42.98 25.06
N ASN A 104 20.60 44.23 24.64
CA ASN A 104 21.46 44.85 23.62
C ASN A 104 22.93 44.88 24.07
N ARG A 105 23.18 45.12 25.36
CA ARG A 105 24.50 45.02 25.98
C ARG A 105 25.09 43.62 25.94
N LYS A 106 24.31 42.58 26.28
CA LYS A 106 24.74 41.17 26.13
C LYS A 106 25.11 40.87 24.69
N ASN A 107 24.35 41.37 23.71
CA ASN A 107 24.68 41.14 22.30
C ASN A 107 26.03 41.73 21.91
N ARG A 108 26.32 42.95 22.38
CA ARG A 108 27.62 43.60 22.17
C ARG A 108 28.77 42.80 22.79
N LEU A 109 28.59 42.32 24.02
CA LEU A 109 29.57 41.46 24.71
C LEU A 109 29.77 40.13 23.96
N PHE A 110 28.70 39.51 23.51
CA PHE A 110 28.72 38.29 22.71
C PHE A 110 29.48 38.50 21.39
N LEU A 111 29.15 39.52 20.60
CA LEU A 111 29.82 39.80 19.33
C LEU A 111 31.31 40.10 19.51
N LYS A 112 31.68 40.78 20.62
CA LYS A 112 33.08 41.01 20.99
C LYS A 112 33.81 39.69 21.25
N ARG A 113 33.23 38.81 22.08
CA ARG A 113 33.80 37.48 22.38
C ARG A 113 33.87 36.59 21.15
N LEU A 114 32.81 36.55 20.34
CA LEU A 114 32.76 35.81 19.08
C LEU A 114 33.88 36.26 18.11
N LYS A 115 34.25 37.55 18.12
CA LYS A 115 35.35 38.08 17.29
C LYS A 115 36.74 37.69 17.82
N SER A 116 36.92 37.57 19.13
CA SER A 116 38.21 37.20 19.73
C SER A 116 38.43 35.70 19.87
N GLU A 117 37.37 34.94 20.14
CA GLU A 117 37.42 33.50 20.49
C GLU A 117 37.12 32.61 19.27
N GLY A 118 36.48 33.13 18.22
CA GLY A 118 36.10 32.37 17.02
C GLY A 118 34.85 31.51 17.22
N VAL A 119 34.58 30.62 16.25
CA VAL A 119 33.47 29.65 16.31
C VAL A 119 34.03 28.25 16.13
N GLU A 120 33.89 27.41 17.16
CA GLU A 120 34.18 25.99 17.06
C GLU A 120 32.92 25.20 16.69
N ILE A 121 33.06 24.23 15.79
CA ILE A 121 32.00 23.29 15.40
C ILE A 121 32.12 21.97 16.17
N TYR A 122 31.00 21.26 16.33
CA TYR A 122 31.01 19.85 16.70
C TYR A 122 31.20 18.98 15.46
N LYS A 123 32.40 18.39 15.31
CA LYS A 123 32.73 17.55 14.15
C LYS A 123 31.75 16.39 13.95
N SER A 124 31.34 15.73 15.04
CA SER A 124 30.35 14.65 15.02
C SER A 124 29.01 15.09 14.41
N THR A 125 28.56 16.31 14.72
CA THR A 125 27.36 16.91 14.14
C THR A 125 27.51 17.17 12.64
N ILE A 126 28.63 17.76 12.21
CA ILE A 126 28.90 18.04 10.79
C ILE A 126 28.99 16.74 9.99
N ASP A 127 29.67 15.72 10.53
CA ASP A 127 29.77 14.39 9.90
C ASP A 127 28.39 13.72 9.77
N LEU A 128 27.50 13.89 10.76
CA LEU A 128 26.11 13.42 10.69
C LEU A 128 25.31 14.18 9.62
N ILE A 129 25.38 15.51 9.59
CA ILE A 129 24.71 16.34 8.58
C ILE A 129 25.15 15.94 7.17
N GLY A 130 26.45 15.75 6.94
CA GLY A 130 26.97 15.27 5.66
C GLY A 130 26.41 13.90 5.27
N ARG A 131 26.30 12.97 6.23
CA ARG A 131 25.69 11.63 6.01
C ARG A 131 24.19 11.69 5.73
N LEU A 132 23.46 12.60 6.38
CA LEU A 132 22.03 12.84 6.18
C LEU A 132 21.76 13.36 4.76
N ARG A 133 22.49 14.40 4.36
CA ARG A 133 22.36 15.04 3.04
C ARG A 133 22.70 14.08 1.90
N LYS A 134 23.79 13.31 2.04
CA LYS A 134 24.16 12.27 1.06
C LYS A 134 23.06 11.21 0.86
N ARG A 135 22.21 11.01 1.86
CA ARG A 135 21.07 10.07 1.82
C ARG A 135 19.74 10.74 1.47
N GLY A 136 19.76 12.02 1.10
CA GLY A 136 18.60 12.75 0.59
C GLY A 136 17.62 13.23 1.66
N LEU A 137 18.00 13.24 2.94
CA LEU A 137 17.23 13.97 3.95
C LEU A 137 17.54 15.46 3.85
N LYS A 138 16.50 16.28 3.96
CA LYS A 138 16.67 17.73 4.04
C LYS A 138 17.17 18.13 5.42
N THR A 139 17.97 19.17 5.51
CA THR A 139 18.52 19.67 6.78
C THR A 139 18.16 21.12 6.99
N ALA A 140 17.71 21.48 8.19
CA ALA A 140 17.49 22.87 8.58
C ALA A 140 18.22 23.22 9.87
N ILE A 141 18.47 24.51 10.05
CA ILE A 141 19.01 25.08 11.27
C ILE A 141 17.99 26.04 11.89
N ALA A 142 17.79 25.93 13.20
CA ALA A 142 16.93 26.78 14.00
C ALA A 142 17.73 27.44 15.13
N SER A 143 17.50 28.72 15.44
CA SER A 143 18.16 29.38 16.58
C SER A 143 17.33 30.56 17.12
N SER A 144 17.23 30.69 18.45
CA SER A 144 16.60 31.85 19.09
C SER A 144 17.43 33.15 18.95
N SER A 145 18.64 33.07 18.38
CA SER A 145 19.59 34.17 18.24
C SER A 145 19.48 34.86 16.89
N LYS A 146 19.48 36.20 16.88
CA LYS A 146 19.61 37.03 15.67
C LYS A 146 21.00 36.94 15.00
N ASN A 147 21.94 36.18 15.58
CA ASN A 147 23.32 36.06 15.09
C ASN A 147 23.58 34.77 14.28
N CYS A 148 22.55 33.95 14.02
CA CYS A 148 22.69 32.64 13.38
C CYS A 148 23.51 32.71 12.08
N ALA A 149 23.15 33.59 11.13
CA ALA A 149 23.88 33.75 9.87
C ALA A 149 25.38 34.07 10.06
N ASN A 150 25.71 34.99 10.99
CA ASN A 150 27.11 35.36 11.28
C ASN A 150 27.91 34.20 11.88
N ILE A 151 27.26 33.37 12.71
CA ILE A 151 27.90 32.16 13.28
C ILE A 151 28.16 31.13 12.18
N LEU A 152 27.18 30.87 11.30
CA LEU A 152 27.31 29.92 10.19
C LEU A 152 28.41 30.35 9.21
N ASP A 153 28.48 31.63 8.85
CA ASP A 153 29.48 32.16 7.93
C ASP A 153 30.90 32.06 8.51
N ARG A 154 31.07 32.35 9.80
CA ARG A 154 32.37 32.22 10.48
C ARG A 154 32.81 30.77 10.66
N ALA A 155 31.85 29.86 10.77
CA ALA A 155 32.11 28.42 10.87
C ALA A 155 32.26 27.74 9.49
N ASP A 156 32.03 28.46 8.39
CA ASP A 156 32.06 27.96 7.00
C ASP A 156 31.13 26.74 6.77
N ILE A 157 29.91 26.83 7.30
CA ILE A 157 28.91 25.74 7.24
C ILE A 157 27.55 26.17 6.68
N THR A 158 27.43 27.38 6.14
CA THR A 158 26.18 27.92 5.57
C THR A 158 25.57 26.99 4.51
N GLY A 159 26.40 26.31 3.70
CA GLY A 159 25.95 25.39 2.66
C GLY A 159 25.42 24.03 3.13
N LEU A 160 25.40 23.77 4.45
CA LEU A 160 24.96 22.48 5.01
C LEU A 160 23.45 22.41 5.29
N PHE A 161 22.70 23.49 5.10
CA PHE A 161 21.28 23.56 5.45
C PHE A 161 20.45 24.05 4.26
N ASP A 162 19.36 23.34 3.98
CA ASP A 162 18.39 23.71 2.94
C ASP A 162 17.43 24.81 3.41
N ALA A 163 17.28 24.97 4.73
CA ALA A 163 16.53 26.06 5.34
C ALA A 163 17.21 26.56 6.64
N LYS A 164 17.02 27.85 6.93
CA LYS A 164 17.44 28.51 8.16
C LYS A 164 16.24 29.27 8.73
N VAL A 165 16.00 29.17 10.02
CA VAL A 165 15.06 30.01 10.76
C VAL A 165 15.76 30.53 12.01
N ASP A 166 15.86 31.84 12.17
CA ASP A 166 16.56 32.43 13.32
C ASP A 166 15.77 33.55 14.01
N GLY A 167 16.38 34.22 14.98
CA GLY A 167 15.72 35.28 15.74
C GLY A 167 15.34 36.52 14.93
N LEU A 168 15.85 36.69 13.69
CA LEU A 168 15.35 37.73 12.76
C LEU A 168 14.05 37.25 12.12
N ASP A 169 14.02 36.00 11.66
CA ASP A 169 12.80 35.38 11.12
C ASP A 169 11.66 35.37 12.17
N SER A 170 11.98 35.13 13.45
CA SER A 170 10.99 35.20 14.53
C SER A 170 10.40 36.59 14.74
N GLU A 171 11.18 37.65 14.50
CA GLU A 171 10.68 39.03 14.60
C GLU A 171 9.87 39.41 13.36
N ASP A 172 10.35 39.05 12.17
CA ASP A 172 9.68 39.36 10.90
C ASP A 172 8.34 38.64 10.74
N LEU A 173 8.22 37.43 11.32
CA LEU A 173 7.04 36.56 11.20
C LEU A 173 6.22 36.48 12.49
N ASP A 174 6.56 37.25 13.53
CA ASP A 174 5.90 37.26 14.84
C ASP A 174 5.78 35.85 15.46
N LEU A 175 6.87 35.08 15.42
CA LEU A 175 6.92 33.71 15.93
C LEU A 175 7.19 33.71 17.43
N ALA A 176 6.42 32.93 18.18
CA ALA A 176 6.67 32.76 19.61
C ALA A 176 8.01 32.01 19.83
N GLY A 177 8.83 32.53 20.74
CA GLY A 177 10.10 31.90 21.09
C GLY A 177 9.94 30.59 21.86
N LYS A 178 11.00 29.78 21.89
CA LYS A 178 11.06 28.55 22.71
C LYS A 178 10.70 28.88 24.17
N PRO A 179 9.77 28.13 24.81
CA PRO A 179 9.39 26.74 24.51
C PRO A 179 8.17 26.57 23.59
N GLU A 180 7.72 27.60 22.89
CA GLU A 180 6.71 27.42 21.83
C GLU A 180 7.34 26.84 20.55
N PRO A 181 6.60 26.02 19.77
CA PRO A 181 7.16 25.21 18.68
C PRO A 181 7.43 26.00 17.38
N ASP A 182 7.05 27.27 17.32
CA ASP A 182 6.90 28.06 16.10
C ASP A 182 8.14 28.07 15.21
N ILE A 183 9.33 28.23 15.79
CA ILE A 183 10.60 28.24 15.03
C ILE A 183 10.87 26.90 14.33
N PHE A 184 10.51 25.78 14.97
CA PHE A 184 10.66 24.44 14.40
C PHE A 184 9.56 24.14 13.38
N LEU A 185 8.32 24.57 13.63
CA LEU A 185 7.21 24.43 12.68
C LEU A 185 7.48 25.22 11.40
N GLU A 186 8.01 26.43 11.52
CA GLU A 186 8.44 27.24 10.39
C GLU A 186 9.61 26.59 9.63
N SER A 187 10.56 25.98 10.35
CA SER A 187 11.64 25.20 9.73
C SER A 187 11.09 24.03 8.90
N ALA A 188 10.14 23.27 9.45
CA ALA A 188 9.48 22.18 8.73
C ALA A 188 8.68 22.68 7.51
N ARG A 189 8.01 23.83 7.63
CA ARG A 189 7.29 24.49 6.53
C ARG A 189 8.22 24.89 5.39
N ARG A 190 9.35 25.55 5.67
CA ARG A 190 10.36 25.92 4.67
C ARG A 190 11.00 24.72 3.98
N LEU A 191 11.08 23.59 4.69
CA LEU A 191 11.53 22.32 4.14
C LEU A 191 10.46 21.56 3.36
N GLU A 192 9.20 22.00 3.39
CA GLU A 192 8.05 21.29 2.81
C GLU A 192 7.85 19.87 3.38
N VAL A 193 8.15 19.67 4.67
CA VAL A 193 8.01 18.37 5.36
C VAL A 193 7.02 18.50 6.51
N LYS A 194 6.16 17.49 6.70
CA LYS A 194 5.22 17.45 7.83
C LYS A 194 5.99 17.28 9.15
N PRO A 195 5.60 17.94 10.27
CA PRO A 195 6.31 17.80 11.55
C PRO A 195 6.55 16.35 12.01
N LYS A 196 5.57 15.47 11.83
CA LYS A 196 5.68 14.02 12.15
C LYS A 196 6.75 13.26 11.36
N ARG A 197 7.24 13.81 10.25
CA ARG A 197 8.31 13.28 9.39
C ARG A 197 9.63 14.02 9.61
N CYS A 198 9.70 14.93 10.58
CA CYS A 198 10.91 15.67 10.94
C CYS A 198 11.48 15.17 12.27
N VAL A 199 12.81 15.15 12.34
CA VAL A 199 13.58 14.94 13.58
C VAL A 199 14.05 16.30 14.10
N ILE A 200 13.93 16.55 15.41
CA ILE A 200 14.50 17.71 16.09
C ILE A 200 15.74 17.29 16.87
N VAL A 201 16.80 18.08 16.79
CA VAL A 201 18.04 17.87 17.56
C VAL A 201 18.37 19.14 18.34
N GLU A 202 18.43 19.04 19.67
CA GLU A 202 18.47 20.18 20.58
C GLU A 202 19.21 19.83 21.88
N ASP A 203 19.85 20.79 22.54
CA ASP A 203 20.51 20.59 23.85
C ASP A 203 19.86 21.36 25.01
N ALA A 204 19.02 22.36 24.75
CA ALA A 204 18.31 23.10 25.79
C ALA A 204 16.93 22.53 26.15
N VAL A 205 16.56 22.55 27.43
CA VAL A 205 15.24 22.12 27.96
C VAL A 205 14.09 22.83 27.24
N SER A 206 14.22 24.15 27.03
CA SER A 206 13.19 24.97 26.37
C SER A 206 12.99 24.55 24.91
N GLY A 207 14.04 24.14 24.20
CA GLY A 207 13.94 23.64 22.84
C GLY A 207 13.36 22.23 22.76
N ILE A 208 13.68 21.34 23.71
CA ILE A 208 13.06 20.01 23.77
C ILE A 208 11.55 20.13 23.98
N GLN A 209 11.11 21.04 24.86
CA GLN A 209 9.69 21.32 25.06
C GLN A 209 9.02 21.83 23.77
N ALA A 210 9.70 22.70 23.02
CA ALA A 210 9.22 23.18 21.73
C ALA A 210 9.09 22.05 20.70
N GLY A 211 10.10 21.18 20.58
CA GLY A 211 10.04 20.00 19.70
C GLY A 211 8.91 19.04 20.08
N SER A 212 8.72 18.78 21.37
CA SER A 212 7.66 17.89 21.86
C SER A 212 6.25 18.47 21.60
N LYS A 213 6.02 19.75 21.94
CA LYS A 213 4.75 20.44 21.69
C LYS A 213 4.40 20.53 20.20
N GLY A 214 5.41 20.63 19.33
CA GLY A 214 5.23 20.71 17.88
C GLY A 214 4.77 19.40 17.22
N GLY A 215 4.73 18.28 17.96
CA GLY A 215 4.29 16.98 17.42
C GLY A 215 5.27 16.41 16.38
N PHE A 216 6.56 16.66 16.58
CA PHE A 216 7.62 16.15 15.72
C PHE A 216 7.78 14.63 15.84
N GLY A 217 8.29 13.99 14.78
CA GLY A 217 8.36 12.52 14.70
C GLY A 217 9.38 11.90 15.64
N LEU A 218 10.45 12.63 15.95
CA LEU A 218 11.48 12.25 16.91
C LEU A 218 12.17 13.50 17.46
N VAL A 219 12.30 13.61 18.78
CA VAL A 219 13.00 14.71 19.47
C VAL A 219 14.23 14.15 20.18
N ILE A 220 15.41 14.55 19.72
CA ILE A 220 16.71 14.11 20.22
C ILE A 220 17.33 15.22 21.07
N GLY A 221 17.55 14.92 22.35
CA GLY A 221 18.33 15.72 23.28
C GLY A 221 19.83 15.40 23.19
N VAL A 222 20.68 16.43 23.12
CA VAL A 222 22.14 16.27 23.24
C VAL A 222 22.56 16.67 24.64
N ASN A 223 23.09 15.72 25.41
CA ASN A 223 23.55 15.97 26.77
C ASN A 223 24.91 16.68 26.74
N ARG A 224 24.92 18.00 27.01
CA ARG A 224 26.15 18.82 27.07
C ARG A 224 26.61 19.11 28.52
N GLY A 225 26.01 18.46 29.50
CA GLY A 225 26.28 18.60 30.94
C GLY A 225 25.64 17.46 31.76
N GLU A 226 25.21 17.74 33.00
CA GLU A 226 24.48 16.77 33.84
C GLU A 226 22.96 16.91 33.68
N GLN A 227 22.47 17.00 32.43
CA GLN A 227 21.09 17.39 32.12
C GLN A 227 20.23 16.30 31.47
N GLU A 228 20.71 15.06 31.34
CA GLU A 228 19.97 13.94 30.74
C GLU A 228 18.55 13.78 31.30
N LYS A 229 18.42 13.80 32.63
CA LYS A 229 17.12 13.66 33.31
C LYS A 229 16.17 14.80 32.97
N ALA A 230 16.66 16.04 32.96
CA ALA A 230 15.87 17.22 32.65
C ALA A 230 15.39 17.21 31.18
N LEU A 231 16.24 16.78 30.24
CA LEU A 231 15.87 16.66 28.82
C LEU A 231 14.78 15.60 28.60
N LYS A 232 14.86 14.45 29.28
CA LYS A 232 13.80 13.43 29.23
C LYS A 232 12.48 13.94 29.81
N GLU A 233 12.53 14.58 30.98
CA GLU A 233 11.33 15.16 31.63
C GLU A 233 10.70 16.28 30.79
N ALA A 234 11.49 16.98 29.98
CA ALA A 234 11.04 18.00 29.05
C ALA A 234 10.36 17.45 27.78
N GLY A 235 10.45 16.14 27.52
CA GLY A 235 9.80 15.48 26.38
C GLY A 235 10.74 15.00 25.27
N ALA A 236 12.03 14.81 25.53
CA ALA A 236 12.94 14.17 24.58
C ALA A 236 12.62 12.68 24.44
N ASP A 237 12.46 12.19 23.21
CA ASP A 237 12.28 10.77 22.91
C ASP A 237 13.58 9.99 23.08
N LEU A 238 14.71 10.65 22.80
CA LEU A 238 16.06 10.11 22.89
C LEU A 238 16.99 11.16 23.47
N VAL A 239 17.93 10.76 24.33
CA VAL A 239 19.03 11.61 24.77
C VAL A 239 20.35 10.90 24.49
N VAL A 240 21.32 11.62 23.91
CA VAL A 240 22.66 11.12 23.56
C VAL A 240 23.75 12.04 24.11
N GLU A 241 24.93 11.49 24.40
CA GLU A 241 26.09 12.30 24.83
C GLU A 241 26.76 12.97 23.62
N ASP A 242 26.77 12.28 22.49
CA ASP A 242 27.30 12.81 21.24
C ASP A 242 26.51 12.30 20.01
N LEU A 243 26.40 13.15 18.98
CA LEU A 243 25.67 12.81 17.76
C LEU A 243 26.37 11.74 16.90
N SER A 244 27.59 11.31 17.24
CA SER A 244 28.19 10.09 16.68
C SER A 244 27.48 8.81 17.10
N GLU A 245 26.68 8.84 18.16
CA GLU A 245 25.76 7.76 18.56
C GLU A 245 24.56 7.64 17.63
N ILE A 246 24.28 8.67 16.83
CA ILE A 246 23.24 8.64 15.80
C ILE A 246 23.85 8.11 14.50
N ASP A 247 23.28 7.00 14.03
CA ASP A 247 23.54 6.45 12.71
C ASP A 247 22.30 6.57 11.82
N MET A 248 22.54 6.56 10.52
CA MET A 248 21.46 6.48 9.55
C MET A 248 21.16 5.02 9.27
N ALA A 249 19.93 4.58 9.54
CA ALA A 249 19.46 3.33 8.98
C ALA A 249 19.04 3.57 7.52
N ALA A 250 19.89 3.11 6.61
CA ALA A 250 19.47 2.56 5.34
C ALA A 250 20.65 1.72 4.84
N GLU A 251 20.48 0.39 4.84
CA GLU A 251 21.29 -0.45 3.98
C GLU A 251 21.03 0.03 2.55
N ILE A 252 22.07 0.46 1.84
CA ILE A 252 22.06 0.34 0.38
C ILE A 252 22.02 -1.17 0.17
N LYS A 253 20.83 -1.74 -0.04
CA LYS A 253 20.72 -3.16 -0.34
C LYS A 253 21.48 -3.38 -1.64
N ASP A 254 22.53 -4.19 -1.57
CA ASP A 254 23.08 -4.79 -2.78
C ASP A 254 22.01 -5.77 -3.27
N LEU A 255 21.20 -5.33 -4.23
CA LEU A 255 20.09 -6.13 -4.71
C LEU A 255 20.63 -7.32 -5.50
N PRO A 256 20.14 -8.54 -5.26
CA PRO A 256 20.50 -9.67 -6.09
C PRO A 256 20.13 -9.39 -7.56
N HIS A 257 21.01 -9.81 -8.46
CA HIS A 257 20.80 -9.64 -9.88
C HIS A 257 19.71 -10.61 -10.38
N ALA A 258 18.66 -10.11 -11.04
CA ALA A 258 17.45 -10.90 -11.32
C ALA A 258 17.69 -12.08 -12.27
N LEU A 259 18.70 -12.00 -13.16
CA LEU A 259 19.05 -13.13 -14.04
C LEU A 259 19.75 -14.26 -13.29
N ASP A 260 20.45 -13.95 -12.20
CA ASP A 260 21.21 -14.90 -11.40
C ASP A 260 20.29 -15.57 -10.37
N ALA A 261 19.34 -14.80 -9.82
CA ALA A 261 18.28 -15.29 -8.93
C ALA A 261 17.05 -15.84 -9.69
N PHE A 262 17.16 -16.12 -10.99
CA PHE A 262 16.01 -16.47 -11.81
C PHE A 262 15.28 -17.74 -11.35
N GLU A 263 16.00 -18.74 -10.83
CA GLU A 263 15.38 -19.96 -10.31
C GLU A 263 14.53 -19.70 -9.06
N GLU A 264 14.98 -18.82 -8.17
CA GLU A 264 14.17 -18.38 -7.01
C GLU A 264 12.91 -17.65 -7.47
N ILE A 265 13.05 -16.75 -8.46
CA ILE A 265 11.92 -16.04 -9.06
C ILE A 265 10.93 -17.04 -9.70
N LYS A 266 11.46 -18.07 -10.37
CA LYS A 266 10.66 -19.13 -11.00
C LYS A 266 9.83 -19.91 -9.98
N GLU A 267 10.40 -20.25 -8.82
CA GLU A 267 9.68 -20.91 -7.72
C GLU A 267 8.54 -20.02 -7.19
N GLN A 268 8.78 -18.71 -7.08
CA GLN A 268 7.77 -17.76 -6.57
C GLN A 268 6.56 -17.59 -7.49
N ILE A 269 6.74 -17.75 -8.80
CA ILE A 269 5.66 -17.65 -9.80
C ILE A 269 4.97 -18.99 -10.09
N GLU A 270 5.46 -20.10 -9.53
CA GLU A 270 4.93 -21.42 -9.86
C GLU A 270 3.46 -21.58 -9.42
N GLY A 271 2.59 -21.94 -10.37
CA GLY A 271 1.16 -22.09 -10.13
C GLY A 271 0.46 -20.77 -9.77
N LYS A 272 1.05 -19.63 -10.13
CA LYS A 272 0.43 -18.31 -10.03
C LYS A 272 0.18 -17.74 -11.42
N GLU A 273 -0.85 -16.90 -11.51
CA GLU A 273 -1.09 -16.09 -12.70
C GLU A 273 -0.15 -14.88 -12.69
N VAL A 274 0.73 -14.78 -13.68
CA VAL A 274 1.72 -13.70 -13.74
C VAL A 274 1.21 -12.51 -14.54
N ILE A 275 1.51 -11.30 -14.10
CA ILE A 275 1.28 -10.06 -14.84
C ILE A 275 2.56 -9.26 -14.84
N VAL A 276 2.88 -8.63 -15.96
CA VAL A 276 4.11 -7.86 -16.11
C VAL A 276 3.78 -6.43 -16.46
N PHE A 277 4.27 -5.51 -15.65
CA PHE A 277 4.26 -4.06 -15.86
C PHE A 277 5.67 -3.60 -16.20
N LEU A 278 5.79 -2.79 -17.25
CA LEU A 278 7.07 -2.32 -17.79
C LEU A 278 7.04 -0.81 -17.96
N ASP A 279 8.08 -0.13 -17.50
CA ASP A 279 8.38 1.22 -17.98
C ASP A 279 8.95 1.18 -19.42
N TYR A 280 8.92 2.30 -20.13
CA TYR A 280 9.38 2.37 -21.51
C TYR A 280 10.77 2.98 -21.68
N ASP A 281 10.91 4.26 -21.34
CA ASP A 281 12.17 4.99 -21.42
C ASP A 281 13.12 4.45 -20.35
N GLY A 282 14.39 4.21 -20.65
CA GLY A 282 15.39 3.65 -19.72
C GLY A 282 15.22 2.18 -19.31
N THR A 283 14.02 1.61 -19.48
CA THR A 283 13.73 0.19 -19.21
C THR A 283 13.69 -0.68 -20.45
N LEU A 284 12.78 -0.36 -21.39
CA LEU A 284 12.66 -1.10 -22.67
C LEU A 284 13.55 -0.52 -23.77
N THR A 285 13.92 0.75 -23.61
CA THR A 285 14.81 1.49 -24.50
C THR A 285 15.93 2.14 -23.70
N PRO A 286 17.13 2.34 -24.26
CA PRO A 286 18.18 3.08 -23.56
C PRO A 286 17.76 4.53 -23.27
N ILE A 287 18.30 5.11 -22.20
CA ILE A 287 18.14 6.54 -21.93
C ILE A 287 18.87 7.32 -23.03
N VAL A 288 18.12 8.09 -23.81
CA VAL A 288 18.62 8.87 -24.95
C VAL A 288 18.50 10.36 -24.68
N SER A 289 19.36 11.16 -25.32
CA SER A 289 19.36 12.62 -25.17
C SER A 289 18.14 13.31 -25.80
N ARG A 290 17.52 12.70 -26.80
CA ARG A 290 16.32 13.21 -27.49
C ARG A 290 15.18 12.19 -27.39
N PRO A 291 13.98 12.56 -26.93
CA PRO A 291 12.86 11.63 -26.76
C PRO A 291 12.47 10.84 -28.02
N GLU A 292 12.66 11.41 -29.20
CA GLU A 292 12.37 10.77 -30.48
C GLU A 292 13.27 9.56 -30.77
N ASP A 293 14.49 9.54 -30.24
CA ASP A 293 15.49 8.48 -30.48
C ASP A 293 15.27 7.24 -29.59
N ALA A 294 14.31 7.29 -28.66
CA ALA A 294 13.91 6.16 -27.82
C ALA A 294 13.07 5.17 -28.64
N VAL A 295 13.75 4.43 -29.51
CA VAL A 295 13.14 3.44 -30.41
C VAL A 295 13.32 2.04 -29.84
N LEU A 296 12.23 1.28 -29.82
CA LEU A 296 12.24 -0.10 -29.39
C LEU A 296 12.99 -0.98 -30.40
N SER A 297 13.98 -1.74 -29.94
CA SER A 297 14.70 -2.67 -30.82
C SER A 297 13.79 -3.78 -31.34
N GLU A 298 14.04 -4.28 -32.57
CA GLU A 298 13.26 -5.39 -33.14
C GLU A 298 13.23 -6.63 -32.24
N ASP A 299 14.36 -6.93 -31.59
CA ASP A 299 14.46 -8.08 -30.69
C ASP A 299 13.61 -7.90 -29.42
N MET A 300 13.58 -6.69 -28.86
CA MET A 300 12.72 -6.39 -27.71
C MET A 300 11.25 -6.46 -28.13
N GLN A 301 10.89 -5.87 -29.27
CA GLN A 301 9.53 -5.92 -29.81
C GLN A 301 9.05 -7.37 -30.00
N LYS A 302 9.87 -8.23 -30.62
CA LYS A 302 9.58 -9.67 -30.75
C LYS A 302 9.44 -10.36 -29.40
N THR A 303 10.25 -9.98 -28.40
CA THR A 303 10.19 -10.53 -27.04
C THR A 303 8.86 -10.18 -26.36
N LEU A 304 8.45 -8.90 -26.41
CA LEU A 304 7.18 -8.43 -25.84
C LEU A 304 5.97 -9.08 -26.54
N ALA A 305 5.99 -9.16 -27.87
CA ALA A 305 4.91 -9.78 -28.63
C ALA A 305 4.76 -11.27 -28.25
N ASN A 306 5.87 -12.00 -28.12
CA ASN A 306 5.86 -13.39 -27.69
C ASN A 306 5.37 -13.58 -26.25
N LEU A 307 5.75 -12.69 -25.32
CA LEU A 307 5.35 -12.78 -23.91
C LEU A 307 3.87 -12.40 -23.73
N SER A 308 3.36 -11.45 -24.52
CA SER A 308 1.95 -11.02 -24.48
C SER A 308 0.94 -12.12 -24.81
N GLY A 309 1.39 -13.22 -25.42
CA GLY A 309 0.56 -14.40 -25.65
C GLY A 309 0.45 -15.34 -24.44
N GLN A 310 1.26 -15.13 -23.40
CA GLN A 310 1.31 -16.00 -22.21
C GLN A 310 0.78 -15.33 -20.95
N CYS A 311 0.89 -14.01 -20.83
CA CYS A 311 0.40 -13.26 -19.68
C CYS A 311 -0.05 -11.84 -20.07
N PRO A 312 -0.93 -11.20 -19.27
CA PRO A 312 -1.20 -9.78 -19.39
C PRO A 312 0.10 -8.96 -19.25
N LEU A 313 0.34 -8.10 -20.24
CA LEU A 313 1.55 -7.28 -20.33
C LEU A 313 1.16 -5.82 -20.52
N ALA A 314 1.62 -4.96 -19.61
CA ALA A 314 1.29 -3.54 -19.59
C ALA A 314 2.54 -2.68 -19.68
N ILE A 315 2.51 -1.67 -20.56
CA ILE A 315 3.54 -0.64 -20.67
C ILE A 315 2.98 0.65 -20.07
N ILE A 316 3.69 1.20 -19.10
CA ILE A 316 3.33 2.43 -18.39
C ILE A 316 4.38 3.49 -18.73
N SER A 317 3.95 4.65 -19.23
CA SER A 317 4.87 5.70 -19.65
C SER A 317 4.32 7.10 -19.39
N GLY A 318 5.23 8.06 -19.16
CA GLY A 318 4.90 9.49 -19.19
C GLY A 318 4.59 10.02 -20.60
N ARG A 319 4.90 9.27 -21.66
CA ARG A 319 4.58 9.60 -23.05
C ARG A 319 3.08 9.54 -23.31
N GLY A 320 2.61 10.32 -24.28
CA GLY A 320 1.21 10.26 -24.70
C GLY A 320 0.83 8.87 -25.22
N LEU A 321 -0.43 8.46 -25.00
CA LEU A 321 -0.91 7.12 -25.38
C LEU A 321 -0.71 6.79 -26.86
N LYS A 322 -0.86 7.78 -27.75
CA LYS A 322 -0.63 7.59 -29.19
C LYS A 322 0.84 7.33 -29.51
N ASP A 323 1.74 8.12 -28.93
CA ASP A 323 3.20 8.02 -29.15
C ASP A 323 3.73 6.65 -28.71
N ILE A 324 3.40 6.22 -27.48
CA ILE A 324 3.89 4.93 -26.97
C ILE A 324 3.38 3.74 -27.79
N LYS A 325 2.12 3.80 -28.26
CA LYS A 325 1.54 2.75 -29.10
C LYS A 325 2.20 2.66 -30.48
N GLU A 326 2.49 3.79 -31.10
CA GLU A 326 3.15 3.84 -32.40
C GLU A 326 4.59 3.31 -32.31
N ARG A 327 5.31 3.63 -31.23
CA ARG A 327 6.67 3.16 -30.99
C ARG A 327 6.75 1.66 -30.71
N VAL A 328 5.83 1.13 -29.89
CA VAL A 328 5.85 -0.29 -29.52
C VAL A 328 5.26 -1.16 -30.62
N GLY A 329 4.19 -0.71 -31.29
CA GLY A 329 3.63 -1.39 -32.47
C GLY A 329 2.97 -2.75 -32.20
N ILE A 330 2.60 -3.07 -30.95
CA ILE A 330 1.98 -4.35 -30.59
C ILE A 330 0.53 -4.14 -30.17
N ASN A 331 -0.43 -4.81 -30.82
CA ASN A 331 -1.86 -4.58 -30.57
C ASN A 331 -2.40 -5.26 -29.31
N ASN A 332 -1.76 -6.34 -28.83
CA ASN A 332 -2.25 -7.16 -27.72
C ASN A 332 -1.63 -6.79 -26.35
N LEU A 333 -1.30 -5.51 -26.14
CA LEU A 333 -0.75 -5.01 -24.87
C LEU A 333 -1.70 -3.99 -24.22
N TYR A 334 -1.55 -3.85 -22.91
CA TYR A 334 -2.10 -2.71 -22.18
C TYR A 334 -1.10 -1.55 -22.25
N TYR A 335 -1.61 -0.36 -22.55
CA TYR A 335 -0.82 0.86 -22.64
C TYR A 335 -1.41 1.89 -21.71
N ALA A 336 -0.62 2.37 -20.76
CA ALA A 336 -0.92 3.50 -19.91
C ALA A 336 0.00 4.67 -20.32
N GLY A 337 -0.56 5.65 -21.01
CA GLY A 337 0.14 6.86 -21.42
C GLY A 337 -0.19 8.04 -20.50
N SER A 338 0.58 9.11 -20.62
CA SER A 338 0.40 10.35 -19.86
C SER A 338 0.35 10.10 -18.35
N HIS A 339 1.28 9.28 -17.83
CA HIS A 339 1.30 8.83 -16.42
C HIS A 339 0.04 8.06 -15.98
N GLY A 340 -0.66 7.43 -16.94
CA GLY A 340 -1.86 6.64 -16.66
C GLY A 340 -3.17 7.42 -16.69
N PHE A 341 -3.16 8.71 -17.07
CA PHE A 341 -4.41 9.43 -17.37
C PHE A 341 -5.16 8.87 -18.58
N GLU A 342 -4.46 8.10 -19.41
CA GLU A 342 -5.02 7.43 -20.58
C GLU A 342 -4.57 5.97 -20.60
N ILE A 343 -5.52 5.05 -20.61
CA ILE A 343 -5.25 3.62 -20.66
C ILE A 343 -6.01 3.00 -21.82
N LYS A 344 -5.35 2.13 -22.58
CA LYS A 344 -5.97 1.32 -23.64
C LYS A 344 -5.42 -0.09 -23.60
N GLY A 345 -6.31 -1.07 -23.66
CA GLY A 345 -5.95 -2.48 -23.72
C GLY A 345 -6.48 -3.17 -24.99
N PRO A 346 -6.30 -4.50 -25.06
CA PRO A 346 -6.98 -5.34 -26.05
C PRO A 346 -8.51 -5.20 -25.97
N GLY A 347 -9.19 -5.44 -27.10
CA GLY A 347 -10.64 -5.30 -27.20
C GLY A 347 -11.10 -3.83 -27.09
N ASP A 348 -12.21 -3.61 -26.38
CA ASP A 348 -12.82 -2.29 -26.17
C ASP A 348 -12.33 -1.56 -24.91
N LEU A 349 -11.34 -2.13 -24.21
CA LEU A 349 -10.83 -1.57 -22.96
C LEU A 349 -10.15 -0.22 -23.21
N LYS A 350 -10.77 0.84 -22.69
CA LYS A 350 -10.26 2.20 -22.74
C LYS A 350 -10.66 2.94 -21.46
N MET A 351 -9.75 3.76 -20.97
CA MET A 351 -9.99 4.67 -19.87
C MET A 351 -9.31 5.99 -20.17
N GLU A 352 -10.02 7.05 -19.83
CA GLU A 352 -9.49 8.40 -19.81
C GLU A 352 -9.98 9.04 -18.52
N HIS A 353 -9.06 9.62 -17.75
CA HIS A 353 -9.38 10.13 -16.43
C HIS A 353 -10.33 11.33 -16.54
N LYS A 354 -11.57 11.18 -16.05
CA LYS A 354 -12.66 12.15 -16.26
C LYS A 354 -12.33 13.54 -15.74
N GLU A 355 -11.72 13.64 -14.57
CA GLU A 355 -11.33 14.93 -13.96
C GLU A 355 -10.18 15.58 -14.75
N ALA A 356 -9.23 14.77 -15.24
CA ALA A 356 -8.10 15.29 -16.02
C ALA A 356 -8.60 15.83 -17.36
N ARG A 357 -9.55 15.14 -17.99
CA ARG A 357 -10.18 15.56 -19.24
C ARG A 357 -10.88 16.92 -19.13
N LYS A 358 -11.47 17.24 -17.97
CA LYS A 358 -12.10 18.56 -17.72
C LYS A 358 -11.08 19.70 -17.72
N LEU A 359 -9.80 19.41 -17.46
CA LEU A 359 -8.71 20.38 -17.42
C LEU A 359 -7.99 20.55 -18.76
N LEU A 360 -8.40 19.82 -19.82
CA LEU A 360 -7.81 20.00 -21.16
C LEU A 360 -7.95 21.45 -21.68
N PRO A 361 -9.13 22.11 -21.61
CA PRO A 361 -9.25 23.50 -22.05
C PRO A 361 -8.36 24.46 -21.25
N VAL A 362 -8.20 24.22 -19.94
CA VAL A 362 -7.33 25.02 -19.07
C VAL A 362 -5.86 24.87 -19.48
N LEU A 363 -5.44 23.65 -19.81
CA LEU A 363 -4.09 23.41 -20.33
C LEU A 363 -3.89 24.03 -21.71
N ASP A 364 -4.90 24.05 -22.58
CA ASP A 364 -4.81 24.69 -23.90
C ASP A 364 -4.61 26.21 -23.75
N GLU A 365 -5.36 26.86 -22.85
CA GLU A 365 -5.17 28.28 -22.52
C GLU A 365 -3.80 28.57 -21.88
N ALA A 366 -3.35 27.70 -20.97
CA ALA A 366 -2.04 27.82 -20.33
C ALA A 366 -0.89 27.67 -21.34
N GLU A 367 -1.02 26.78 -22.33
CA GLU A 367 -0.04 26.60 -23.40
C GLU A 367 0.08 27.88 -24.25
N GLU A 368 -1.04 28.45 -24.69
CA GLU A 368 -1.04 29.69 -25.47
C GLU A 368 -0.40 30.85 -24.67
N ASN A 369 -0.74 30.96 -23.38
CA ASN A 369 -0.14 31.96 -22.50
C ASN A 369 1.37 31.78 -22.36
N LEU A 370 1.84 30.56 -22.13
CA LEU A 370 3.28 30.24 -22.04
C LEU A 370 4.00 30.53 -23.35
N LYS A 371 3.42 30.15 -24.49
CA LYS A 371 4.00 30.42 -25.81
C LYS A 371 4.13 31.92 -26.08
N GLN A 372 3.14 32.72 -25.68
CA GLN A 372 3.20 34.17 -25.84
C GLN A 372 4.25 34.81 -24.92
N GLN A 373 4.28 34.44 -23.63
CA GLN A 373 5.18 35.07 -22.67
C GLN A 373 6.64 34.62 -22.79
N LEU A 374 6.88 33.41 -23.29
CA LEU A 374 8.22 32.88 -23.51
C LEU A 374 8.76 33.13 -24.93
N ALA A 375 7.97 33.75 -25.82
CA ALA A 375 8.37 34.01 -27.21
C ALA A 375 9.65 34.86 -27.31
N ASP A 376 9.81 35.83 -26.40
CA ASP A 376 10.95 36.77 -26.38
C ASP A 376 12.20 36.20 -25.67
N ILE A 377 12.11 35.00 -25.09
CA ILE A 377 13.22 34.36 -24.39
C ILE A 377 13.91 33.35 -25.32
N GLU A 378 15.04 33.76 -25.90
CA GLU A 378 15.85 32.93 -26.78
C GLU A 378 16.28 31.63 -26.07
N GLY A 379 15.95 30.48 -26.67
CA GLY A 379 16.29 29.15 -26.16
C GLY A 379 15.23 28.48 -25.29
N ALA A 380 14.15 29.18 -24.91
CA ALA A 380 13.00 28.59 -24.22
C ALA A 380 12.09 27.88 -25.23
N GLN A 381 11.63 26.66 -24.89
CA GLN A 381 10.73 25.89 -25.76
C GLN A 381 9.55 25.36 -24.97
N VAL A 382 8.34 25.57 -25.49
CA VAL A 382 7.10 25.05 -24.93
C VAL A 382 6.61 23.88 -25.79
N GLU A 383 6.53 22.70 -25.20
CA GLU A 383 6.10 21.47 -25.83
C GLU A 383 4.79 20.98 -25.19
N ARG A 384 3.78 20.74 -26.02
CA ARG A 384 2.47 20.26 -25.59
C ARG A 384 2.39 18.74 -25.67
N LYS A 385 2.08 18.13 -24.53
CA LYS A 385 1.51 16.78 -24.43
C LYS A 385 0.02 16.89 -24.09
N LYS A 386 -0.74 15.80 -24.23
CA LYS A 386 -2.21 15.87 -23.99
C LYS A 386 -2.55 16.34 -22.57
N PHE A 387 -1.93 15.74 -21.56
CA PHE A 387 -2.16 16.08 -20.14
C PHE A 387 -0.97 16.77 -19.46
N SER A 388 0.00 17.28 -20.22
CA SER A 388 1.06 18.12 -19.65
C SER A 388 1.64 19.10 -20.65
N ILE A 389 2.34 20.12 -20.15
CA ILE A 389 3.08 21.11 -20.93
C ILE A 389 4.51 21.08 -20.39
N ALA A 390 5.48 20.75 -21.24
CA ALA A 390 6.89 20.78 -20.90
C ALA A 390 7.52 22.10 -21.38
N ILE A 391 8.21 22.80 -20.48
CA ILE A 391 8.92 24.05 -20.75
C ILE A 391 10.41 23.77 -20.60
N HIS A 392 11.08 23.60 -21.72
CA HIS A 392 12.52 23.33 -21.77
C HIS A 392 13.29 24.65 -21.72
N TYR A 393 14.24 24.75 -20.79
CA TYR A 393 15.08 25.94 -20.62
C TYR A 393 16.57 25.59 -20.61
N ARG A 394 16.94 24.46 -21.22
CA ARG A 394 18.33 24.00 -21.32
C ARG A 394 19.21 24.94 -22.14
N ASN A 395 18.64 25.54 -23.18
CA ASN A 395 19.35 26.43 -24.10
C ASN A 395 19.14 27.92 -23.78
N VAL A 396 18.47 28.21 -22.66
CA VAL A 396 18.25 29.58 -22.18
C VAL A 396 19.52 30.06 -21.50
N LYS A 397 19.96 31.28 -21.82
CA LYS A 397 21.12 31.92 -21.15
C LYS A 397 20.84 32.05 -19.65
N ASP A 398 21.84 31.81 -18.81
CA ASP A 398 21.67 31.73 -17.34
C ASP A 398 21.00 32.99 -16.74
N GLU A 399 21.24 34.17 -17.31
CA GLU A 399 20.61 35.44 -16.92
C GLU A 399 19.08 35.48 -17.12
N HIS A 400 18.53 34.67 -18.03
CA HIS A 400 17.11 34.60 -18.34
C HIS A 400 16.39 33.38 -17.75
N VAL A 401 17.11 32.47 -17.09
CA VAL A 401 16.51 31.29 -16.42
C VAL A 401 15.54 31.71 -15.32
N GLY A 402 15.86 32.79 -14.58
CA GLY A 402 14.96 33.39 -13.58
C GLY A 402 13.64 33.83 -14.19
N SER A 403 13.68 34.51 -15.35
CA SER A 403 12.50 34.97 -16.08
C SER A 403 11.61 33.81 -16.56
N VAL A 404 12.19 32.70 -17.02
CA VAL A 404 11.42 31.49 -17.37
C VAL A 404 10.68 30.93 -16.17
N LYS A 405 11.34 30.87 -15.00
CA LYS A 405 10.73 30.40 -13.76
C LYS A 405 9.56 31.30 -13.34
N GLU A 406 9.74 32.62 -13.41
CA GLU A 406 8.69 33.60 -13.07
C GLU A 406 7.47 33.46 -13.98
N VAL A 407 7.66 33.32 -15.28
CA VAL A 407 6.57 33.11 -16.24
C VAL A 407 5.83 31.81 -15.93
N VAL A 408 6.54 30.71 -15.69
CA VAL A 408 5.93 29.42 -15.34
C VAL A 408 5.15 29.51 -14.02
N ASP A 409 5.71 30.16 -12.99
CA ASP A 409 5.05 30.36 -11.69
C ASP A 409 3.81 31.23 -11.82
N HIS A 410 3.86 32.27 -12.65
CA HIS A 410 2.71 33.12 -12.93
C HIS A 410 1.59 32.37 -13.65
N THR A 411 1.92 31.56 -14.67
CA THR A 411 0.94 30.72 -15.38
C THR A 411 0.27 29.74 -14.41
N VAL A 412 1.04 29.03 -13.56
CA VAL A 412 0.46 28.05 -12.61
C VAL A 412 -0.45 28.72 -11.58
N ASN A 413 -0.12 29.93 -11.12
CA ASN A 413 -0.98 30.70 -10.22
C ASN A 413 -2.24 31.25 -10.89
N ARG A 414 -2.19 31.52 -12.21
CA ARG A 414 -3.32 32.03 -13.00
C ARG A 414 -4.35 30.94 -13.31
N TYR A 415 -3.91 29.73 -13.59
CA TYR A 415 -4.78 28.62 -14.01
C TYR A 415 -4.93 27.59 -12.88
N SER A 416 -6.09 27.62 -12.22
CA SER A 416 -6.38 26.70 -11.11
C SER A 416 -6.48 25.24 -11.59
N GLY A 417 -6.04 24.31 -10.73
CA GLY A 417 -6.05 22.88 -11.03
C GLY A 417 -4.85 22.37 -11.82
N LEU A 418 -3.81 23.20 -12.00
CA LEU A 418 -2.51 22.78 -12.53
C LEU A 418 -1.45 22.78 -11.42
N ARG A 419 -0.51 21.85 -11.49
CA ARG A 419 0.68 21.80 -10.63
C ARG A 419 1.95 21.86 -11.46
N LYS A 420 2.96 22.54 -10.93
CA LYS A 420 4.31 22.59 -11.48
C LYS A 420 5.15 21.45 -10.91
N THR A 421 5.86 20.72 -11.77
CA THR A 421 6.93 19.81 -11.38
C THR A 421 8.25 20.21 -12.05
N GLY A 422 9.37 19.97 -11.37
CA GLY A 422 10.71 20.33 -11.86
C GLY A 422 11.50 19.11 -12.31
N GLY A 423 12.21 19.24 -13.44
CA GLY A 423 13.17 18.26 -13.94
C GLY A 423 14.52 18.91 -14.30
N LYS A 424 15.48 18.13 -14.80
CA LYS A 424 16.80 18.62 -15.24
C LYS A 424 16.67 19.59 -16.43
N LYS A 425 16.64 20.90 -16.13
CA LYS A 425 16.47 22.00 -17.10
C LYS A 425 15.13 21.96 -17.88
N VAL A 426 14.08 21.48 -17.23
CA VAL A 426 12.69 21.48 -17.74
C VAL A 426 11.70 21.72 -16.60
N TYR A 427 10.64 22.49 -16.86
CA TYR A 427 9.46 22.57 -15.99
C TYR A 427 8.31 21.83 -16.66
N GLU A 428 7.49 21.12 -15.90
CA GLU A 428 6.30 20.45 -16.42
C GLU A 428 5.06 20.93 -15.68
N LEU A 429 4.06 21.40 -16.42
CA LEU A 429 2.73 21.70 -15.89
C LEU A 429 1.81 20.52 -16.20
N ARG A 430 1.11 20.02 -15.19
CA ARG A 430 0.17 18.90 -15.31
C ARG A 430 -1.06 19.13 -14.42
N PRO A 431 -2.19 18.45 -14.67
CA PRO A 431 -3.32 18.45 -13.76
C PRO A 431 -2.90 18.16 -12.32
N ASP A 432 -3.39 18.96 -11.39
CA ASP A 432 -3.23 18.77 -9.95
C ASP A 432 -4.25 17.74 -9.45
N ILE A 433 -4.09 16.52 -9.93
CA ILE A 433 -4.90 15.36 -9.57
C ILE A 433 -3.96 14.34 -8.94
N LYS A 434 -4.39 13.77 -7.81
CA LYS A 434 -3.72 12.64 -7.20
C LYS A 434 -3.95 11.38 -8.05
N TRP A 435 -3.11 11.22 -9.07
CA TRP A 435 -3.07 10.07 -9.98
C TRP A 435 -1.64 9.92 -10.50
N ASP A 436 -1.11 8.71 -10.37
CA ASP A 436 0.28 8.34 -10.65
C ASP A 436 0.36 6.97 -11.34
N LYS A 437 1.60 6.46 -11.55
CA LYS A 437 1.82 5.14 -12.15
C LYS A 437 1.25 4.01 -11.27
N GLY A 438 1.31 4.15 -9.94
CA GLY A 438 0.74 3.19 -8.99
C GLY A 438 -0.77 3.11 -9.10
N GLU A 439 -1.47 4.25 -9.14
CA GLU A 439 -2.90 4.34 -9.39
C GLU A 439 -3.30 3.74 -10.76
N ALA A 440 -2.44 3.89 -11.78
CA ALA A 440 -2.64 3.24 -13.08
C ALA A 440 -2.50 1.71 -13.01
N ILE A 441 -1.53 1.20 -12.25
CA ILE A 441 -1.35 -0.24 -11.96
C ILE A 441 -2.56 -0.76 -11.21
N PHE A 442 -2.96 -0.11 -10.11
CA PHE A 442 -4.15 -0.48 -9.35
C PHE A 442 -5.40 -0.49 -10.22
N TRP A 443 -5.57 0.53 -11.06
CA TRP A 443 -6.68 0.59 -11.99
C TRP A 443 -6.65 -0.58 -12.98
N LEU A 444 -5.49 -0.93 -13.54
CA LEU A 444 -5.33 -2.09 -14.42
C LEU A 444 -5.62 -3.39 -13.69
N LEU A 445 -5.07 -3.59 -12.49
CA LEU A 445 -5.30 -4.78 -11.67
C LEU A 445 -6.78 -4.93 -11.29
N ASP A 446 -7.44 -3.84 -10.92
CA ASP A 446 -8.88 -3.84 -10.61
C ASP A 446 -9.72 -4.07 -11.88
N THR A 447 -9.38 -3.43 -12.99
CA THR A 447 -10.11 -3.54 -14.25
C THR A 447 -10.01 -4.94 -14.83
N LEU A 448 -8.82 -5.53 -14.79
CA LEU A 448 -8.53 -6.90 -15.24
C LEU A 448 -8.93 -7.96 -14.21
N ASN A 449 -9.34 -7.55 -13.01
CA ASN A 449 -9.75 -8.41 -11.88
C ASN A 449 -8.65 -9.35 -11.38
N LEU A 450 -7.43 -8.82 -11.33
CA LEU A 450 -6.21 -9.54 -11.01
C LEU A 450 -5.67 -9.24 -9.61
N VAL A 451 -6.51 -8.70 -8.71
CA VAL A 451 -6.15 -8.53 -7.29
C VAL A 451 -6.57 -9.79 -6.51
N SER A 452 -5.68 -10.78 -6.46
CA SER A 452 -5.88 -12.08 -5.81
C SER A 452 -4.53 -12.63 -5.29
N PRO A 453 -4.48 -13.40 -4.19
CA PRO A 453 -3.26 -14.07 -3.73
C PRO A 453 -2.61 -15.02 -4.75
N GLU A 454 -3.40 -15.48 -5.73
CA GLU A 454 -2.95 -16.38 -6.80
C GLU A 454 -2.31 -15.62 -7.97
N VAL A 455 -2.33 -14.29 -7.95
CA VAL A 455 -1.70 -13.44 -8.96
C VAL A 455 -0.32 -13.01 -8.48
N PHE A 456 0.66 -13.06 -9.37
CA PHE A 456 2.01 -12.60 -9.14
C PHE A 456 2.36 -11.46 -10.09
N LEU A 457 2.84 -10.36 -9.52
CA LEU A 457 3.09 -9.15 -10.26
C LEU A 457 4.58 -8.94 -10.47
N PHE A 458 5.00 -8.63 -11.69
CA PHE A 458 6.30 -8.03 -11.96
C PHE A 458 6.11 -6.56 -12.29
N TYR A 459 6.91 -5.70 -11.66
CA TYR A 459 7.14 -4.34 -12.13
C TYR A 459 8.62 -4.18 -12.48
N ILE A 460 8.93 -3.75 -13.70
CA ILE A 460 10.29 -3.52 -14.17
C ILE A 460 10.40 -2.06 -14.66
N GLY A 461 11.31 -1.29 -14.07
CA GLY A 461 11.43 0.15 -14.30
C GLY A 461 12.80 0.73 -13.94
N ASP A 462 13.20 1.85 -14.53
CA ASP A 462 14.45 2.59 -14.29
C ASP A 462 14.24 3.84 -13.42
N ASP A 463 13.11 4.55 -13.59
CA ASP A 463 12.79 5.77 -12.86
C ASP A 463 12.04 5.52 -11.54
N ILE A 464 12.37 6.30 -10.52
CA ILE A 464 11.87 6.25 -9.13
C ILE A 464 10.41 6.74 -9.03
N THR A 465 9.79 7.18 -10.13
CA THR A 465 8.45 7.80 -10.09
C THR A 465 7.46 6.91 -9.35
N ASP A 466 7.04 7.40 -8.19
CA ASP A 466 6.05 6.87 -7.26
C ASP A 466 6.23 5.36 -6.96
N GLU A 467 7.48 4.95 -6.68
CA GLU A 467 7.85 3.59 -6.21
C GLU A 467 7.03 3.18 -4.97
N GLU A 468 6.69 4.11 -4.06
CA GLU A 468 5.79 3.81 -2.93
C GLU A 468 4.43 3.31 -3.43
N ASP A 469 3.75 3.99 -4.36
CA ASP A 469 2.40 3.63 -4.78
C ASP A 469 2.38 2.36 -5.65
N ALA A 470 3.39 2.17 -6.53
CA ALA A 470 3.50 0.96 -7.36
C ALA A 470 3.91 -0.28 -6.55
N PHE A 471 4.80 -0.15 -5.55
CA PHE A 471 5.22 -1.27 -4.70
C PHE A 471 4.30 -1.51 -3.50
N GLU A 472 3.66 -0.48 -2.95
CA GLU A 472 2.52 -0.61 -2.03
C GLU A 472 1.35 -1.33 -2.73
N ALA A 473 1.13 -1.09 -4.04
CA ALA A 473 0.20 -1.87 -4.85
C ALA A 473 0.53 -3.35 -4.92
N LEU A 474 1.82 -3.70 -4.84
CA LEU A 474 2.22 -5.10 -4.82
C LEU A 474 1.83 -5.77 -3.51
N ALA A 475 1.74 -5.08 -2.36
CA ALA A 475 1.27 -5.62 -1.07
C ALA A 475 1.84 -7.03 -0.69
N GLY A 476 3.06 -7.36 -1.13
CA GLY A 476 3.68 -8.69 -0.97
C GLY A 476 3.25 -9.79 -1.96
N GLN A 477 2.57 -9.43 -3.06
CA GLN A 477 2.05 -10.28 -4.13
C GLN A 477 2.84 -10.13 -5.46
N GLY A 478 4.09 -9.69 -5.40
CA GLY A 478 4.91 -9.50 -6.59
C GLY A 478 6.35 -9.09 -6.30
N ILE A 479 7.12 -8.90 -7.37
CA ILE A 479 8.52 -8.49 -7.36
C ILE A 479 8.69 -7.19 -8.14
N GLY A 480 9.40 -6.25 -7.53
CA GLY A 480 10.00 -5.11 -8.22
C GLY A 480 11.39 -5.41 -8.74
N ILE A 481 11.68 -5.03 -9.98
CA ILE A 481 13.00 -5.11 -10.59
C ILE A 481 13.42 -3.72 -11.07
N VAL A 482 14.46 -3.15 -10.46
CA VAL A 482 15.02 -1.85 -10.90
C VAL A 482 15.99 -2.05 -12.07
N VAL A 483 15.97 -1.13 -13.04
CA VAL A 483 16.86 -1.13 -14.21
C VAL A 483 17.86 0.02 -14.11
N GLU A 484 19.05 -0.27 -13.58
CA GLU A 484 20.13 0.71 -13.43
C GLU A 484 21.49 0.04 -13.21
N GLU A 485 22.57 0.72 -13.56
CA GLU A 485 23.94 0.21 -13.36
C GLU A 485 24.47 0.47 -11.93
N ASP A 486 24.17 1.65 -11.38
CA ASP A 486 24.67 2.09 -10.07
C ASP A 486 23.73 1.71 -8.92
N SER A 487 24.28 1.45 -7.73
CA SER A 487 23.47 1.15 -6.54
C SER A 487 22.82 2.38 -5.93
N ARG A 488 21.48 2.41 -5.88
CA ARG A 488 20.69 3.39 -5.10
C ARG A 488 19.79 2.74 -4.05
N THR A 489 19.15 3.56 -3.22
CA THR A 489 18.06 3.13 -2.33
C THR A 489 16.77 2.92 -3.13
N THR A 490 16.19 1.72 -3.07
CA THR A 490 14.93 1.36 -3.77
C THR A 490 14.20 0.26 -2.97
N GLU A 491 12.87 0.19 -3.14
CA GLU A 491 12.03 -0.90 -2.61
C GLU A 491 12.00 -2.13 -3.54
N ALA A 492 12.67 -2.08 -4.69
CA ALA A 492 12.82 -3.22 -5.59
C ALA A 492 13.49 -4.41 -4.88
N THR A 493 13.12 -5.62 -5.28
CA THR A 493 13.67 -6.86 -4.72
C THR A 493 14.90 -7.33 -5.48
N PHE A 494 14.98 -7.03 -6.78
CA PHE A 494 16.09 -7.41 -7.66
C PHE A 494 16.52 -6.26 -8.56
N ARG A 495 17.70 -6.41 -9.19
CA ARG A 495 18.24 -5.45 -10.17
C ARG A 495 18.51 -6.11 -11.53
N LEU A 496 18.36 -5.32 -12.59
CA LEU A 496 18.95 -5.52 -13.91
C LEU A 496 19.74 -4.26 -14.31
N ASN A 497 20.84 -4.41 -15.02
CA ASN A 497 21.76 -3.30 -15.29
C ASN A 497 21.51 -2.57 -16.62
N SER A 498 20.63 -3.11 -17.48
CA SER A 498 20.37 -2.51 -18.79
C SER A 498 19.08 -3.02 -19.46
N PRO A 499 18.55 -2.29 -20.45
CA PRO A 499 17.47 -2.77 -21.30
C PRO A 499 17.73 -4.11 -22.00
N ASP A 500 18.99 -4.43 -22.31
CA ASP A 500 19.34 -5.74 -22.87
C ASP A 500 19.09 -6.88 -21.87
N GLN A 501 19.41 -6.64 -20.60
CA GLN A 501 19.16 -7.64 -19.56
C GLN A 501 17.67 -7.78 -19.24
N VAL A 502 16.88 -6.70 -19.34
CA VAL A 502 15.40 -6.77 -19.32
C VAL A 502 14.91 -7.71 -20.41
N ARG A 503 15.38 -7.56 -21.65
CA ARG A 503 15.04 -8.46 -22.76
C ARG A 503 15.38 -9.92 -22.44
N ARG A 504 16.57 -10.18 -21.89
CA ARG A 504 17.02 -11.55 -21.53
C ARG A 504 16.16 -12.14 -20.42
N PHE A 505 15.77 -11.34 -19.43
CA PHE A 505 14.89 -11.75 -18.34
C PHE A 505 13.50 -12.13 -18.87
N LEU A 506 12.87 -11.26 -19.68
CA LEU A 506 11.57 -11.53 -20.29
C LEU A 506 11.56 -12.77 -21.19
N ARG A 507 12.67 -13.02 -21.91
CA ARG A 507 12.84 -14.26 -22.71
C ARG A 507 12.91 -15.52 -21.84
N LYS A 508 13.53 -15.46 -20.65
CA LYS A 508 13.54 -16.57 -19.69
C LYS A 508 12.18 -16.77 -19.02
N LEU A 509 11.42 -15.70 -18.80
CA LEU A 509 10.11 -15.75 -18.16
C LEU A 509 9.10 -16.56 -18.97
N LYS A 510 9.04 -16.37 -20.29
CA LYS A 510 8.09 -17.07 -21.17
C LYS A 510 8.00 -18.60 -20.95
N PRO A 511 9.09 -19.39 -21.08
CA PRO A 511 9.01 -20.83 -20.89
C PRO A 511 8.63 -21.24 -19.45
N ALA A 512 8.93 -20.41 -18.45
CA ALA A 512 8.49 -20.65 -17.08
C ALA A 512 6.96 -20.52 -16.94
N LEU A 513 6.35 -19.57 -17.66
CA LEU A 513 4.89 -19.40 -17.69
C LEU A 513 4.20 -20.55 -18.46
N GLU A 514 4.78 -21.00 -19.58
CA GLU A 514 4.24 -22.09 -20.39
C GLU A 514 4.15 -23.42 -19.61
N GLN A 515 5.13 -23.71 -18.75
CA GLN A 515 5.11 -24.90 -17.87
C GLN A 515 4.01 -24.84 -16.80
N GLY A 516 3.65 -23.64 -16.33
CA GLY A 516 2.55 -23.45 -15.37
C GLY A 516 1.16 -23.69 -15.98
N ASN A 517 0.96 -23.34 -17.26
CA ASN A 517 -0.33 -23.48 -17.96
C ASN A 517 -0.73 -24.94 -18.24
N ALA A 518 0.19 -25.90 -18.23
CA ALA A 518 -0.14 -27.33 -18.43
C ALA A 518 -1.02 -27.91 -17.31
N TRP A 519 -1.04 -27.26 -16.15
CA TRP A 519 -1.76 -27.70 -14.95
C TRP A 519 -3.06 -26.93 -14.71
N SER A 520 -3.52 -26.13 -15.68
CA SER A 520 -4.69 -25.27 -15.50
C SER A 520 -5.73 -25.48 -16.60
N LEU A 521 -6.99 -25.68 -16.21
CA LEU A 521 -8.15 -25.57 -17.11
C LEU A 521 -8.90 -24.30 -16.77
N ALA A 522 -8.73 -23.24 -17.56
CA ALA A 522 -9.35 -21.94 -17.34
C ALA A 522 -10.43 -21.62 -18.38
N TYR A 523 -11.52 -21.01 -17.93
CA TYR A 523 -12.66 -20.56 -18.72
C TYR A 523 -12.99 -19.11 -18.36
N GLU A 524 -13.18 -18.28 -19.39
CA GLU A 524 -13.54 -16.88 -19.25
C GLU A 524 -14.94 -16.62 -19.80
N GLY A 525 -15.62 -15.63 -19.22
CA GLY A 525 -16.99 -15.26 -19.58
C GLY A 525 -18.02 -16.31 -19.12
N PHE A 526 -19.26 -15.87 -18.94
CA PHE A 526 -20.38 -16.75 -18.62
C PHE A 526 -21.15 -17.12 -19.90
N ASN A 527 -21.17 -18.40 -20.25
CA ASN A 527 -21.94 -18.91 -21.40
C ASN A 527 -22.87 -20.04 -20.94
N PRO A 528 -24.18 -19.76 -20.78
CA PRO A 528 -25.15 -20.76 -20.32
C PRO A 528 -25.13 -22.10 -21.07
N LYS A 529 -24.77 -22.11 -22.36
CA LYS A 529 -24.73 -23.33 -23.17
C LYS A 529 -23.53 -24.23 -22.85
N GLU A 530 -22.47 -23.67 -22.29
CA GLU A 530 -21.23 -24.38 -21.95
C GLU A 530 -21.15 -24.79 -20.49
N GLU A 531 -21.99 -24.22 -19.60
CA GLU A 531 -21.90 -24.47 -18.16
C GLU A 531 -22.00 -25.96 -17.81
N GLY A 532 -22.90 -26.72 -18.44
CA GLY A 532 -22.98 -28.17 -18.22
C GLY A 532 -21.69 -28.94 -18.55
N LEU A 533 -20.94 -28.51 -19.57
CA LEU A 533 -19.63 -29.06 -19.93
C LEU A 533 -18.56 -28.63 -18.93
N ARG A 534 -18.50 -27.33 -18.59
CA ARG A 534 -17.56 -26.77 -17.61
C ARG A 534 -17.73 -27.42 -16.25
N GLU A 535 -18.97 -27.63 -15.81
CA GLU A 535 -19.29 -28.35 -14.59
C GLU A 535 -18.76 -29.80 -14.60
N ALA A 536 -18.76 -30.46 -15.76
CA ALA A 536 -18.21 -31.81 -15.89
C ALA A 536 -16.67 -31.78 -15.82
N LEU A 537 -16.03 -30.91 -16.61
CA LEU A 537 -14.57 -30.80 -16.69
C LEU A 537 -13.92 -30.27 -15.40
N CYS A 538 -14.64 -29.44 -14.65
CA CYS A 538 -14.21 -28.89 -13.36
C CYS A 538 -14.73 -29.69 -12.15
N THR A 539 -15.08 -30.96 -12.34
CA THR A 539 -15.45 -31.85 -11.23
C THR A 539 -14.24 -32.08 -10.32
N LEU A 540 -14.45 -31.94 -9.01
CA LEU A 540 -13.46 -32.28 -7.99
C LEU A 540 -13.84 -33.61 -7.36
N GLY A 541 -12.86 -34.48 -7.07
CA GLY A 541 -13.12 -35.76 -6.42
C GLY A 541 -11.85 -36.36 -5.83
N ASN A 542 -12.04 -37.31 -4.91
CA ASN A 542 -10.96 -37.95 -4.15
C ASN A 542 -11.05 -39.49 -4.17
N GLY A 543 -11.84 -40.06 -5.08
CA GLY A 543 -12.08 -41.50 -5.16
C GLY A 543 -13.17 -42.02 -4.22
N TYR A 544 -13.50 -41.31 -3.14
CA TYR A 544 -14.65 -41.63 -2.27
C TYR A 544 -15.92 -40.92 -2.75
N PHE A 545 -15.83 -39.61 -2.97
CA PHE A 545 -16.90 -38.83 -3.58
C PHE A 545 -16.37 -37.78 -4.56
N ALA A 546 -17.27 -37.30 -5.40
CA ALA A 546 -16.99 -36.24 -6.36
C ALA A 546 -18.13 -35.22 -6.37
N THR A 547 -17.78 -33.96 -6.62
CA THR A 547 -18.73 -32.86 -6.76
C THR A 547 -18.45 -32.09 -8.03
N ARG A 548 -19.48 -31.96 -8.88
CA ARG A 548 -19.41 -31.23 -10.16
C ARG A 548 -18.98 -29.78 -9.96
N GLY A 549 -18.40 -29.18 -11.01
CA GLY A 549 -17.97 -27.79 -11.10
C GLY A 549 -19.06 -26.70 -11.00
N ALA A 550 -20.25 -27.03 -10.49
CA ALA A 550 -21.39 -26.11 -10.43
C ALA A 550 -21.19 -25.00 -9.40
N GLY A 551 -21.81 -23.85 -9.68
CA GLY A 551 -21.81 -22.69 -8.78
C GLY A 551 -22.55 -22.96 -7.46
N PRO A 552 -22.01 -22.55 -6.30
CA PRO A 552 -22.65 -22.73 -4.99
C PRO A 552 -24.06 -22.13 -4.83
N GLU A 553 -24.34 -21.08 -5.60
CA GLU A 553 -25.62 -20.36 -5.63
C GLU A 553 -26.68 -21.03 -6.52
N THR A 554 -26.28 -21.99 -7.37
CA THR A 554 -27.11 -22.57 -8.43
C THR A 554 -27.93 -23.76 -7.98
N ASN A 555 -29.09 -23.95 -8.60
CA ASN A 555 -29.94 -25.12 -8.45
C ASN A 555 -29.98 -25.91 -9.77
N ALA A 556 -30.36 -27.18 -9.70
CA ALA A 556 -30.60 -27.99 -10.89
C ALA A 556 -31.70 -27.37 -11.77
N GLY A 557 -31.43 -27.21 -13.06
CA GLY A 557 -32.34 -26.63 -14.05
C GLY A 557 -31.77 -26.80 -15.47
N ASP A 558 -32.16 -25.91 -16.39
CA ASP A 558 -31.78 -26.03 -17.80
C ASP A 558 -30.29 -25.74 -18.07
N ILE A 559 -29.65 -24.95 -17.22
CA ILE A 559 -28.26 -24.49 -17.40
C ILE A 559 -27.30 -25.25 -16.48
N HIS A 560 -27.67 -25.35 -15.21
CA HIS A 560 -26.82 -25.88 -14.16
C HIS A 560 -27.34 -27.22 -13.66
N TYR A 561 -26.41 -28.13 -13.37
CA TYR A 561 -26.72 -29.41 -12.76
C TYR A 561 -25.72 -29.72 -11.64
N PRO A 562 -25.90 -29.13 -10.44
CA PRO A 562 -25.09 -29.46 -9.28
C PRO A 562 -25.29 -30.95 -8.95
N GLY A 563 -24.18 -31.66 -8.87
CA GLY A 563 -24.17 -33.10 -8.62
C GLY A 563 -23.06 -33.50 -7.66
N THR A 564 -23.41 -34.29 -6.65
CA THR A 564 -22.49 -34.96 -5.75
C THR A 564 -22.67 -36.45 -5.90
N TYR A 565 -21.60 -37.20 -6.11
CA TYR A 565 -21.66 -38.63 -6.37
C TYR A 565 -20.71 -39.38 -5.46
N LEU A 566 -21.16 -40.53 -4.95
CA LEU A 566 -20.40 -41.41 -4.08
C LEU A 566 -19.93 -42.65 -4.85
N ALA A 567 -18.70 -43.07 -4.64
CA ALA A 567 -18.22 -44.36 -5.13
C ALA A 567 -19.11 -45.51 -4.61
N GLY A 568 -19.73 -46.25 -5.52
CA GLY A 568 -20.67 -47.32 -5.17
C GLY A 568 -22.05 -46.85 -4.70
N GLY A 569 -22.38 -45.56 -4.83
CA GLY A 569 -23.66 -44.96 -4.47
C GLY A 569 -24.81 -45.26 -5.43
N TYR A 570 -25.11 -46.55 -5.66
CA TYR A 570 -26.15 -46.99 -6.59
C TYR A 570 -27.50 -47.25 -5.92
N ASN A 571 -28.59 -47.01 -6.67
CA ASN A 571 -29.95 -47.34 -6.27
C ASN A 571 -30.80 -47.68 -7.50
N ARG A 572 -31.74 -48.62 -7.36
CA ARG A 572 -32.64 -49.01 -8.46
C ARG A 572 -34.04 -48.46 -8.31
N LEU A 573 -34.60 -47.99 -9.42
CA LEU A 573 -36.00 -47.56 -9.50
C LEU A 573 -36.75 -48.30 -10.59
N LYS A 574 -38.04 -48.54 -10.36
CA LYS A 574 -38.97 -49.14 -11.32
C LYS A 574 -39.92 -48.09 -11.84
N THR A 575 -40.03 -47.98 -13.17
CA THR A 575 -40.91 -47.02 -13.84
C THR A 575 -41.86 -47.76 -14.77
N LYS A 576 -43.15 -47.42 -14.73
CA LYS A 576 -44.13 -47.92 -15.70
C LYS A 576 -44.15 -47.03 -16.94
N ILE A 577 -43.72 -47.55 -18.08
CA ILE A 577 -43.73 -46.87 -19.38
C ILE A 577 -44.49 -47.75 -20.39
N ALA A 578 -45.52 -47.20 -21.03
CA ALA A 578 -46.31 -47.88 -22.06
C ALA A 578 -46.78 -49.31 -21.65
N GLY A 579 -47.20 -49.48 -20.40
CA GLY A 579 -47.67 -50.77 -19.87
C GLY A 579 -46.56 -51.77 -19.47
N ARG A 580 -45.27 -51.43 -19.65
CA ARG A 580 -44.13 -52.25 -19.20
C ARG A 580 -43.45 -51.61 -17.99
N THR A 581 -42.97 -52.43 -17.07
CA THR A 581 -42.12 -51.96 -15.97
C THR A 581 -40.66 -52.03 -16.40
N VAL A 582 -40.00 -50.88 -16.45
CA VAL A 582 -38.56 -50.74 -16.70
C VAL A 582 -37.87 -50.52 -15.37
N GLU A 583 -36.88 -51.35 -15.06
CA GLU A 583 -36.00 -51.18 -13.91
C GLU A 583 -34.69 -50.53 -14.39
N ASN A 584 -34.25 -49.48 -13.69
CA ASN A 584 -33.03 -48.74 -14.01
C ASN A 584 -32.16 -48.64 -12.75
N GLU A 585 -30.88 -48.95 -12.89
CA GLU A 585 -29.87 -48.79 -11.85
C GLU A 585 -29.08 -47.52 -12.12
N ASP A 586 -29.13 -46.58 -11.18
CA ASP A 586 -28.51 -45.27 -11.33
C ASP A 586 -27.43 -45.05 -10.29
N LEU A 587 -26.35 -44.38 -10.71
CA LEU A 587 -25.46 -43.70 -9.76
C LEU A 587 -26.20 -42.48 -9.21
N VAL A 588 -26.52 -42.51 -7.92
CA VAL A 588 -27.41 -41.53 -7.30
C VAL A 588 -26.70 -40.20 -7.09
N ASN A 589 -27.37 -39.10 -7.46
CA ASN A 589 -26.99 -37.76 -7.04
C ASN A 589 -27.28 -37.62 -5.54
N MET A 590 -26.23 -37.60 -4.73
CA MET A 590 -26.26 -37.46 -3.28
C MET A 590 -26.56 -36.00 -2.88
N PRO A 591 -26.91 -35.74 -1.61
CA PRO A 591 -27.28 -34.40 -1.17
C PRO A 591 -26.28 -33.32 -1.60
N ASN A 592 -26.81 -32.21 -2.13
CA ASN A 592 -26.02 -31.07 -2.56
C ASN A 592 -25.53 -30.28 -1.34
N TRP A 593 -24.22 -30.32 -1.14
CA TRP A 593 -23.56 -29.63 -0.04
C TRP A 593 -23.08 -28.23 -0.41
N LEU A 594 -23.01 -27.88 -1.69
CA LEU A 594 -22.47 -26.60 -2.15
C LEU A 594 -23.35 -25.41 -1.74
N CYS A 595 -24.64 -25.64 -1.49
CA CYS A 595 -25.67 -24.62 -1.33
C CYS A 595 -25.22 -23.45 -0.43
N LEU A 596 -24.79 -22.34 -1.06
CA LEU A 596 -24.43 -21.09 -0.42
C LEU A 596 -24.85 -19.96 -1.36
N ASN A 597 -25.86 -19.20 -0.95
CA ASN A 597 -26.40 -18.10 -1.74
C ASN A 597 -26.61 -16.87 -0.84
N PHE A 598 -26.70 -15.69 -1.43
CA PHE A 598 -26.89 -14.42 -0.74
C PHE A 598 -27.89 -13.54 -1.48
N ARG A 599 -28.41 -12.55 -0.77
CA ARG A 599 -29.27 -11.50 -1.32
C ARG A 599 -29.18 -10.25 -0.46
N VAL A 600 -29.62 -9.13 -1.00
CA VAL A 600 -29.94 -7.98 -0.18
C VAL A 600 -31.30 -8.25 0.50
N PRO A 601 -31.47 -7.96 1.81
CA PRO A 601 -32.73 -8.22 2.49
C PRO A 601 -33.93 -7.64 1.75
N GLY A 602 -34.91 -8.50 1.44
CA GLY A 602 -36.12 -8.14 0.69
C GLY A 602 -35.99 -8.21 -0.85
N GLU A 603 -34.82 -8.56 -1.38
CA GLU A 603 -34.60 -8.78 -2.81
C GLU A 603 -34.57 -10.29 -3.15
N GLU A 604 -34.40 -10.62 -4.44
CA GLU A 604 -34.26 -12.00 -4.90
C GLU A 604 -32.88 -12.59 -4.56
N TRP A 605 -32.80 -13.92 -4.49
CA TRP A 605 -31.52 -14.63 -4.34
C TRP A 605 -30.62 -14.37 -5.55
N PHE A 606 -29.31 -14.27 -5.29
CA PHE A 606 -28.34 -14.03 -6.35
C PHE A 606 -28.39 -15.13 -7.41
N ASP A 607 -28.45 -14.70 -8.68
CA ASP A 607 -28.44 -15.53 -9.88
C ASP A 607 -27.65 -14.76 -10.95
N LEU A 608 -26.69 -15.44 -11.60
CA LEU A 608 -25.86 -14.83 -12.64
C LEU A 608 -26.68 -14.30 -13.83
N LYS A 609 -27.88 -14.85 -14.07
CA LYS A 609 -28.77 -14.39 -15.16
C LYS A 609 -29.42 -13.03 -14.89
N THR A 610 -29.49 -12.59 -13.63
CA THR A 610 -30.23 -11.37 -13.25
C THR A 610 -29.33 -10.17 -13.05
N VAL A 611 -28.01 -10.32 -13.24
CA VAL A 611 -27.00 -9.28 -13.05
C VAL A 611 -26.21 -9.04 -14.33
N GLU A 612 -25.68 -7.83 -14.48
CA GLU A 612 -24.70 -7.53 -15.51
C GLU A 612 -23.35 -8.10 -15.10
N ILE A 613 -22.87 -9.13 -15.81
CA ILE A 613 -21.58 -9.75 -15.54
C ILE A 613 -20.49 -8.86 -16.13
N LEU A 614 -19.70 -8.22 -15.27
CA LEU A 614 -18.57 -7.35 -15.64
C LEU A 614 -17.28 -8.15 -15.83
N PHE A 615 -17.16 -9.31 -15.19
CA PHE A 615 -16.06 -10.25 -15.33
C PHE A 615 -16.48 -11.62 -14.82
N TYR A 616 -16.03 -12.67 -15.48
CA TYR A 616 -16.21 -14.05 -15.05
C TYR A 616 -14.98 -14.85 -15.44
N ARG A 617 -14.41 -15.57 -14.48
CA ARG A 617 -13.40 -16.59 -14.73
C ARG A 617 -13.59 -17.76 -13.79
N GLN A 618 -13.47 -18.96 -14.32
CA GLN A 618 -13.41 -20.21 -13.57
C GLN A 618 -12.15 -20.95 -14.00
N HIS A 619 -11.33 -21.42 -13.06
CA HIS A 619 -10.20 -22.27 -13.40
C HIS A 619 -10.01 -23.42 -12.41
N LEU A 620 -9.73 -24.60 -12.95
CA LEU A 620 -9.30 -25.76 -12.19
C LEU A 620 -7.77 -25.80 -12.19
N ASP A 621 -7.17 -25.64 -11.00
CA ASP A 621 -5.77 -25.97 -10.77
C ASP A 621 -5.69 -27.50 -10.61
N ILE A 622 -5.26 -28.19 -11.67
CA ILE A 622 -5.11 -29.64 -11.71
C ILE A 622 -3.97 -30.08 -10.79
N LYS A 623 -2.90 -29.30 -10.69
CA LYS A 623 -1.72 -29.65 -9.86
C LYS A 623 -2.11 -29.71 -8.39
N ARG A 624 -2.95 -28.78 -7.94
CA ARG A 624 -3.38 -28.64 -6.54
C ARG A 624 -4.76 -29.23 -6.26
N GLY A 625 -5.53 -29.59 -7.28
CA GLY A 625 -6.91 -30.10 -7.17
C GLY A 625 -7.92 -29.09 -6.64
N VAL A 626 -7.74 -27.81 -6.95
CA VAL A 626 -8.58 -26.71 -6.43
C VAL A 626 -9.35 -26.05 -7.56
N LEU A 627 -10.66 -25.89 -7.39
CA LEU A 627 -11.48 -25.10 -8.32
C LEU A 627 -11.61 -23.68 -7.81
N HIS A 628 -11.24 -22.73 -8.66
CA HIS A 628 -11.35 -21.30 -8.41
C HIS A 628 -12.43 -20.70 -9.31
N ARG A 629 -13.18 -19.75 -8.76
CA ARG A 629 -14.15 -18.97 -9.54
C ARG A 629 -14.19 -17.52 -9.06
N THR A 630 -14.11 -16.60 -10.00
CA THR A 630 -14.15 -15.16 -9.75
C THR A 630 -15.22 -14.53 -10.65
N VAL A 631 -16.15 -13.81 -10.03
CA VAL A 631 -17.21 -13.08 -10.73
C VAL A 631 -17.23 -11.64 -10.22
N ARG A 632 -17.22 -10.67 -11.15
CA ARG A 632 -17.60 -9.29 -10.86
C ARG A 632 -18.91 -9.01 -11.57
N PHE A 633 -19.87 -8.49 -10.85
CA PHE A 633 -21.18 -8.20 -11.40
C PHE A 633 -21.72 -6.87 -10.89
N ARG A 634 -22.59 -6.27 -11.68
CA ARG A 634 -23.39 -5.11 -11.33
C ARG A 634 -24.85 -5.52 -11.29
N ASP A 635 -25.53 -5.24 -10.18
CA ASP A 635 -26.96 -5.50 -10.09
C ASP A 635 -27.80 -4.36 -10.68
N THR A 636 -29.12 -4.53 -10.68
CA THR A 636 -30.09 -3.57 -11.23
C THR A 636 -30.09 -2.20 -10.55
N LYS A 637 -29.46 -2.06 -9.37
CA LYS A 637 -29.30 -0.81 -8.64
C LYS A 637 -27.91 -0.18 -8.84
N GLY A 638 -27.09 -0.73 -9.73
CA GLY A 638 -25.75 -0.23 -10.01
C GLY A 638 -24.70 -0.61 -8.95
N ARG A 639 -25.03 -1.51 -8.02
CA ARG A 639 -24.08 -1.97 -6.99
C ARG A 639 -23.14 -2.99 -7.62
N GLU A 640 -21.85 -2.69 -7.56
CA GLU A 640 -20.80 -3.56 -8.08
C GLU A 640 -20.23 -4.42 -6.95
N THR A 641 -20.20 -5.72 -7.19
CA THR A 641 -19.77 -6.72 -6.22
C THR A 641 -18.80 -7.69 -6.86
N ARG A 642 -17.72 -8.02 -6.13
CA ARG A 642 -16.78 -9.08 -6.49
C ARG A 642 -17.05 -10.31 -5.61
N LEU A 643 -17.17 -11.46 -6.24
CA LEU A 643 -17.34 -12.78 -5.65
C LEU A 643 -16.12 -13.63 -6.04
N VAL A 644 -15.37 -14.10 -5.06
CA VAL A 644 -14.25 -15.04 -5.26
C VAL A 644 -14.55 -16.31 -4.49
N GLN A 645 -14.34 -17.46 -5.12
CA GLN A 645 -14.60 -18.75 -4.52
C GLN A 645 -13.46 -19.71 -4.79
N ARG A 646 -13.12 -20.50 -3.77
CA ARG A 646 -12.15 -21.59 -3.85
C ARG A 646 -12.75 -22.83 -3.24
N ARG A 647 -12.58 -23.98 -3.89
CA ARG A 647 -13.19 -25.24 -3.45
C ARG A 647 -12.24 -26.40 -3.62
N LEU A 648 -12.29 -27.32 -2.66
CA LEU A 648 -11.60 -28.61 -2.69
C LEU A 648 -12.53 -29.76 -2.27
N VAL A 649 -12.24 -30.95 -2.79
CA VAL A 649 -12.71 -32.24 -2.26
C VAL A 649 -11.43 -32.95 -1.79
N HIS A 650 -11.28 -33.13 -0.48
CA HIS A 650 -9.97 -33.33 0.12
C HIS A 650 -9.41 -34.72 -0.23
N VAL A 651 -8.24 -34.76 -0.88
CA VAL A 651 -7.64 -36.02 -1.36
C VAL A 651 -6.97 -36.86 -0.26
N GLY A 652 -6.42 -36.22 0.78
CA GLY A 652 -5.82 -36.91 1.93
C GLY A 652 -6.78 -37.27 3.07
N ASP A 653 -8.03 -36.81 3.00
CA ASP A 653 -9.07 -36.99 4.02
C ASP A 653 -10.38 -37.15 3.27
N MET A 654 -10.68 -38.41 2.93
CA MET A 654 -11.63 -38.73 1.89
C MET A 654 -13.08 -38.31 2.20
N HIS A 655 -13.38 -38.01 3.46
CA HIS A 655 -14.71 -37.62 3.92
C HIS A 655 -14.95 -36.12 3.89
N ILE A 656 -13.93 -35.29 3.59
CA ILE A 656 -14.00 -33.84 3.71
C ILE A 656 -14.08 -33.14 2.35
N ALA A 657 -14.92 -32.11 2.27
CA ALA A 657 -14.84 -31.06 1.26
C ALA A 657 -14.99 -29.67 1.90
N ALA A 658 -14.47 -28.66 1.23
CA ALA A 658 -14.53 -27.29 1.72
C ALA A 658 -14.70 -26.27 0.60
N LEU A 659 -15.42 -25.19 0.90
CA LEU A 659 -15.69 -24.06 0.04
C LEU A 659 -15.38 -22.77 0.81
N GLU A 660 -14.51 -21.94 0.27
CA GLU A 660 -14.32 -20.56 0.69
C GLU A 660 -15.02 -19.63 -0.30
N THR A 661 -15.77 -18.66 0.21
CA THR A 661 -16.43 -17.62 -0.58
C THR A 661 -16.10 -16.26 0.01
N VAL A 662 -15.49 -15.38 -0.79
CA VAL A 662 -15.18 -14.00 -0.43
C VAL A 662 -16.06 -13.06 -1.25
N ILE A 663 -16.82 -12.20 -0.57
CA ILE A 663 -17.66 -11.17 -1.20
C ILE A 663 -17.13 -9.80 -0.83
N THR A 664 -16.82 -8.99 -1.84
CA THR A 664 -16.32 -7.62 -1.67
C THR A 664 -17.27 -6.64 -2.38
N PRO A 665 -17.95 -5.73 -1.66
CA PRO A 665 -18.73 -4.68 -2.29
C PRO A 665 -17.79 -3.55 -2.76
N LEU A 666 -17.74 -3.27 -4.07
CA LEU A 666 -16.73 -2.39 -4.65
C LEU A 666 -17.10 -0.91 -4.51
N ASN A 667 -18.35 -0.58 -4.85
CA ASN A 667 -18.83 0.81 -4.86
C ASN A 667 -19.89 1.11 -3.78
N TRP A 668 -20.31 0.13 -2.99
CA TRP A 668 -21.45 0.23 -2.07
C TRP A 668 -21.16 -0.37 -0.68
N GLY A 669 -22.07 -0.15 0.27
CA GLY A 669 -22.08 -0.80 1.60
C GLY A 669 -23.52 -1.02 2.04
N GLY A 670 -23.77 -2.03 2.87
CA GLY A 670 -25.15 -2.42 3.22
C GLY A 670 -25.24 -3.75 3.93
N LYS A 671 -26.42 -4.35 3.98
CA LYS A 671 -26.62 -5.68 4.57
C LYS A 671 -26.79 -6.71 3.46
N LEU A 672 -26.21 -7.90 3.65
CA LEU A 672 -26.52 -9.10 2.89
C LEU A 672 -27.11 -10.17 3.82
N GLU A 673 -28.18 -10.80 3.38
CA GLU A 673 -28.71 -12.04 3.93
C GLU A 673 -28.08 -13.21 3.18
N PHE A 674 -27.61 -14.21 3.92
CA PHE A 674 -26.99 -15.42 3.42
C PHE A 674 -27.82 -16.64 3.78
N ARG A 675 -27.76 -17.65 2.92
CA ARG A 675 -28.29 -19.00 3.15
C ARG A 675 -27.21 -20.03 2.88
N SER A 676 -26.84 -20.78 3.92
CA SER A 676 -25.98 -21.96 3.82
C SER A 676 -26.82 -23.20 4.13
N ALA A 677 -26.90 -24.14 3.18
CA ALA A 677 -27.84 -25.27 3.27
C ALA A 677 -27.20 -26.63 2.93
N LEU A 678 -27.88 -27.70 3.33
CA LEU A 678 -27.71 -29.05 2.82
C LEU A 678 -29.03 -29.45 2.14
N ASP A 679 -28.95 -29.88 0.87
CA ASP A 679 -30.15 -30.18 0.08
C ASP A 679 -30.16 -31.64 -0.43
N GLY A 680 -30.96 -32.48 0.21
CA GLY A 680 -31.22 -33.87 -0.17
C GLY A 680 -32.43 -34.03 -1.09
N ARG A 681 -33.09 -32.94 -1.52
CA ARG A 681 -34.24 -32.98 -2.45
C ARG A 681 -33.81 -33.13 -3.92
N VAL A 682 -32.52 -33.39 -4.16
CA VAL A 682 -31.93 -33.60 -5.48
C VAL A 682 -32.56 -34.79 -6.20
N ALA A 683 -32.47 -34.77 -7.53
CA ALA A 683 -32.95 -35.84 -8.40
C ALA A 683 -31.95 -36.13 -9.52
N ASN A 684 -32.00 -37.35 -10.05
CA ASN A 684 -31.21 -37.77 -11.21
C ASN A 684 -31.86 -37.27 -12.51
N SER A 685 -31.69 -35.98 -12.83
CA SER A 685 -32.27 -35.37 -14.03
C SER A 685 -31.26 -34.94 -15.09
N GLY A 686 -29.96 -35.21 -14.88
CA GLY A 686 -28.87 -34.75 -15.76
C GLY A 686 -28.78 -35.44 -17.12
N VAL A 687 -29.58 -36.48 -17.38
CA VAL A 687 -29.61 -37.21 -18.66
C VAL A 687 -30.97 -37.06 -19.32
N GLU A 688 -31.04 -36.31 -20.42
CA GLU A 688 -32.29 -36.00 -21.14
C GLU A 688 -33.08 -37.26 -21.50
N ARG A 689 -32.38 -38.31 -21.97
CA ARG A 689 -32.97 -39.60 -22.35
C ARG A 689 -33.72 -40.30 -21.21
N TYR A 690 -33.39 -39.98 -19.95
CA TYR A 690 -33.95 -40.63 -18.77
C TYR A 690 -35.02 -39.80 -18.05
N LYS A 691 -35.42 -38.64 -18.59
CA LYS A 691 -36.47 -37.80 -17.98
C LYS A 691 -37.80 -38.52 -17.72
N GLY A 692 -38.11 -39.55 -18.50
CA GLY A 692 -39.32 -40.37 -18.32
C GLY A 692 -39.20 -41.49 -17.26
N LEU A 693 -38.02 -41.69 -16.67
CA LEU A 693 -37.78 -42.69 -15.62
C LEU A 693 -37.91 -42.06 -14.23
N GLY A 694 -38.22 -42.88 -13.24
CA GLY A 694 -38.15 -42.49 -11.84
C GLY A 694 -36.73 -42.02 -11.51
N ASN A 695 -36.62 -40.87 -10.85
CA ASN A 695 -35.34 -40.17 -10.63
C ASN A 695 -35.16 -39.64 -9.20
N LYS A 696 -36.13 -39.90 -8.31
CA LYS A 696 -36.06 -39.55 -6.88
C LYS A 696 -35.62 -40.77 -6.09
N HIS A 697 -34.33 -40.82 -5.76
CA HIS A 697 -33.73 -41.97 -5.09
C HIS A 697 -33.63 -41.80 -3.57
N LEU A 698 -33.75 -40.59 -3.04
CA LEU A 698 -33.48 -40.27 -1.64
C LEU A 698 -34.77 -40.03 -0.86
N GLU A 699 -34.80 -40.55 0.36
CA GLU A 699 -35.84 -40.32 1.36
C GLU A 699 -35.23 -39.61 2.59
N PRO A 700 -35.97 -38.67 3.21
CA PRO A 700 -35.51 -37.99 4.41
C PRO A 700 -35.39 -38.97 5.59
N VAL A 701 -34.30 -38.87 6.36
CA VAL A 701 -34.13 -39.62 7.61
C VAL A 701 -34.07 -38.67 8.80
N GLU A 702 -33.14 -37.70 8.77
CA GLU A 702 -32.91 -36.80 9.89
C GLU A 702 -32.40 -35.44 9.39
N SER A 703 -32.81 -34.36 10.05
CA SER A 703 -32.14 -33.06 9.92
C SER A 703 -32.12 -32.30 11.24
N ARG A 704 -30.94 -31.85 11.66
CA ARG A 704 -30.80 -31.13 12.93
C ARG A 704 -29.65 -30.14 12.96
N ARG A 705 -29.73 -29.26 13.96
CA ARG A 705 -28.62 -28.42 14.39
C ARG A 705 -27.62 -29.31 15.14
N ILE A 706 -26.33 -29.16 14.84
CA ILE A 706 -25.25 -29.72 15.67
C ILE A 706 -24.92 -28.68 16.75
N ASP A 707 -24.50 -27.49 16.32
CA ASP A 707 -24.13 -26.36 17.17
C ASP A 707 -24.55 -25.02 16.53
N GLU A 708 -24.02 -23.88 16.96
CA GLU A 708 -24.31 -22.56 16.36
C GLU A 708 -23.99 -22.45 14.87
N ASN A 709 -22.86 -22.99 14.44
CA ASN A 709 -22.33 -22.85 13.09
C ASN A 709 -22.54 -24.09 12.23
N SER A 710 -23.02 -25.20 12.83
CA SER A 710 -23.07 -26.51 12.19
C SER A 710 -24.48 -27.09 12.08
N ILE A 711 -24.77 -27.72 10.94
CA ILE A 711 -26.02 -28.44 10.63
C ILE A 711 -25.74 -29.84 10.09
N LEU A 712 -26.71 -30.75 10.26
CA LEU A 712 -26.65 -32.13 9.82
C LEU A 712 -27.87 -32.46 8.96
N LEU A 713 -27.63 -33.18 7.85
CA LEU A 713 -28.66 -33.81 7.04
C LEU A 713 -28.33 -35.29 6.83
N LYS A 714 -29.30 -36.17 7.12
CA LYS A 714 -29.23 -37.60 6.82
C LYS A 714 -30.38 -38.01 5.91
N VAL A 715 -30.04 -38.74 4.87
CA VAL A 715 -30.98 -39.31 3.89
C VAL A 715 -30.73 -40.81 3.74
N ARG A 716 -31.68 -41.52 3.13
CA ARG A 716 -31.55 -42.93 2.78
C ARG A 716 -31.98 -43.15 1.34
N THR A 717 -31.28 -44.01 0.61
CA THR A 717 -31.76 -44.46 -0.70
C THR A 717 -33.00 -45.35 -0.54
N CYS A 718 -34.07 -45.09 -1.29
CA CYS A 718 -35.37 -45.73 -1.12
C CYS A 718 -35.42 -47.24 -1.41
N GLN A 719 -34.46 -47.79 -2.15
CA GLN A 719 -34.42 -49.23 -2.48
C GLN A 719 -33.20 -49.94 -1.88
N SER A 720 -31.99 -49.41 -2.06
CA SER A 720 -30.77 -50.06 -1.57
C SER A 720 -30.51 -49.85 -0.07
N GLY A 721 -31.28 -48.98 0.59
CA GLY A 721 -31.19 -48.73 2.04
C GLY A 721 -29.88 -48.08 2.51
N LEU A 722 -29.03 -47.61 1.59
CA LEU A 722 -27.81 -46.87 1.90
C LEU A 722 -28.18 -45.56 2.61
N GLU A 723 -27.67 -45.37 3.82
CA GLU A 723 -27.80 -44.11 4.54
C GLU A 723 -26.59 -43.23 4.25
N VAL A 724 -26.84 -41.94 4.06
CA VAL A 724 -25.82 -40.93 3.76
C VAL A 724 -26.07 -39.75 4.67
N ALA A 725 -25.05 -39.34 5.43
CA ALA A 725 -25.08 -38.22 6.33
C ALA A 725 -24.05 -37.17 5.94
N LEU A 726 -24.47 -35.91 5.96
CA LEU A 726 -23.62 -34.75 5.76
C LEU A 726 -23.67 -33.85 6.98
N GLY A 727 -22.51 -33.55 7.55
CA GLY A 727 -22.33 -32.47 8.52
C GLY A 727 -21.76 -31.26 7.81
N ALA A 728 -22.30 -30.06 8.03
CA ALA A 728 -21.81 -28.83 7.42
C ALA A 728 -21.58 -27.75 8.48
N ARG A 729 -20.37 -27.21 8.56
CA ARG A 729 -20.00 -26.05 9.38
C ARG A 729 -19.80 -24.83 8.49
N THR A 730 -20.40 -23.70 8.88
CA THR A 730 -20.25 -22.42 8.16
C THR A 730 -19.65 -21.36 9.08
N GLU A 731 -18.42 -20.93 8.81
CA GLU A 731 -17.69 -19.91 9.54
C GLU A 731 -17.60 -18.62 8.74
N ILE A 732 -17.55 -17.48 9.44
CA ILE A 732 -17.62 -16.15 8.82
C ILE A 732 -16.54 -15.28 9.44
N SER A 733 -15.81 -14.55 8.60
CA SER A 733 -14.81 -13.58 9.05
C SER A 733 -14.79 -12.35 8.16
N GLN A 734 -14.38 -11.22 8.74
CA GLN A 734 -14.16 -9.96 8.02
C GLN A 734 -12.81 -9.39 8.49
N ASP A 735 -11.95 -8.99 7.56
CA ASP A 735 -10.57 -8.57 7.87
C ASP A 735 -9.80 -9.58 8.74
N ARG A 736 -9.97 -10.87 8.44
CA ARG A 736 -9.39 -12.01 9.18
C ARG A 736 -9.83 -12.14 10.63
N LYS A 737 -10.84 -11.39 11.06
CA LYS A 737 -11.44 -11.51 12.39
C LYS A 737 -12.74 -12.31 12.31
N PRO A 738 -12.90 -13.37 13.12
CA PRO A 738 -14.16 -14.12 13.19
C PRO A 738 -15.35 -13.21 13.54
N LEU A 739 -16.48 -13.43 12.89
CA LEU A 739 -17.73 -12.73 13.15
C LEU A 739 -18.76 -13.67 13.78
N ILE A 740 -19.28 -13.25 14.94
CA ILE A 740 -20.43 -13.91 15.56
C ILE A 740 -21.70 -13.31 14.99
N VAL A 741 -22.53 -14.14 14.37
CA VAL A 741 -23.79 -13.71 13.75
C VAL A 741 -24.95 -14.54 14.28
N LYS A 742 -26.10 -13.88 14.47
CA LYS A 742 -27.33 -14.58 14.80
C LYS A 742 -27.83 -15.35 13.57
N ARG A 743 -28.13 -16.64 13.77
CA ARG A 743 -28.62 -17.54 12.72
C ARG A 743 -30.05 -17.97 13.00
N THR A 744 -30.86 -18.04 11.94
CA THR A 744 -32.18 -18.69 11.96
C THR A 744 -32.12 -19.96 11.13
N GLN A 745 -32.90 -20.98 11.52
CA GLN A 745 -32.92 -22.25 10.81
C GLN A 745 -34.19 -22.42 9.99
N VAL A 746 -34.03 -22.98 8.81
CA VAL A 746 -35.11 -23.45 7.95
C VAL A 746 -34.95 -24.94 7.79
N LYS A 747 -36.02 -25.71 8.06
CA LYS A 747 -36.03 -27.16 7.94
C LYS A 747 -37.23 -27.60 7.12
N GLU A 748 -36.98 -28.49 6.18
CA GLU A 748 -37.98 -29.17 5.36
C GLU A 748 -37.59 -30.65 5.23
N PRO A 749 -38.50 -31.54 4.78
CA PRO A 749 -38.11 -32.91 4.47
C PRO A 749 -36.92 -32.95 3.50
N ALA A 750 -35.85 -33.61 3.93
CA ALA A 750 -34.57 -33.74 3.21
C ALA A 750 -33.83 -32.41 2.96
N TYR A 751 -34.10 -31.36 3.74
CA TYR A 751 -33.43 -30.07 3.59
C TYR A 751 -33.26 -29.32 4.91
N ILE A 752 -32.10 -28.72 5.10
CA ILE A 752 -31.82 -27.87 6.26
C ILE A 752 -30.91 -26.72 5.85
N ALA A 753 -31.22 -25.52 6.35
CA ALA A 753 -30.45 -24.31 6.08
C ALA A 753 -30.29 -23.43 7.31
N GLN A 754 -29.18 -22.70 7.34
CA GLN A 754 -28.96 -21.56 8.21
C GLN A 754 -29.05 -20.27 7.41
N HIS A 755 -29.84 -19.33 7.91
CA HIS A 755 -29.93 -17.96 7.41
C HIS A 755 -29.27 -17.01 8.39
N PHE A 756 -28.49 -16.05 7.90
CA PHE A 756 -27.86 -15.02 8.71
C PHE A 756 -27.68 -13.74 7.91
N THR A 757 -27.56 -12.60 8.59
CA THR A 757 -27.37 -11.30 7.94
C THR A 757 -26.08 -10.66 8.43
N VAL A 758 -25.29 -10.13 7.49
CA VAL A 758 -24.03 -9.46 7.76
C VAL A 758 -24.06 -8.05 7.17
N LYS A 759 -23.51 -7.08 7.89
CA LYS A 759 -23.29 -5.73 7.38
C LYS A 759 -21.92 -5.69 6.68
N LEU A 760 -21.93 -5.30 5.42
CA LEU A 760 -20.73 -5.08 4.62
C LEU A 760 -20.34 -3.61 4.62
N THR A 761 -19.03 -3.39 4.67
CA THR A 761 -18.38 -2.09 4.48
C THR A 761 -17.80 -2.04 3.07
N LYS A 762 -17.89 -0.88 2.43
CA LYS A 762 -17.36 -0.66 1.08
C LYS A 762 -15.88 -1.02 1.02
N LYS A 763 -15.48 -1.75 -0.03
CA LYS A 763 -14.13 -2.29 -0.28
C LYS A 763 -13.61 -3.30 0.76
N THR A 764 -14.41 -3.71 1.74
CA THR A 764 -14.02 -4.70 2.74
C THR A 764 -14.59 -6.09 2.38
N GLY A 765 -13.72 -7.10 2.31
CA GLY A 765 -14.12 -8.48 2.00
C GLY A 765 -14.75 -9.20 3.19
N LEU A 766 -15.89 -9.86 2.95
CA LEU A 766 -16.47 -10.85 3.86
C LEU A 766 -16.11 -12.25 3.39
N THR A 767 -15.44 -13.04 4.23
CA THR A 767 -15.10 -14.43 3.95
C THR A 767 -16.08 -15.36 4.65
N ILE A 768 -16.62 -16.32 3.90
CA ILE A 768 -17.47 -17.40 4.39
C ILE A 768 -16.80 -18.73 4.04
N GLU A 769 -16.45 -19.49 5.06
CA GLU A 769 -15.90 -20.84 4.92
C GLU A 769 -17.02 -21.85 5.21
N LYS A 770 -17.23 -22.80 4.30
CA LYS A 770 -18.16 -23.90 4.47
C LYS A 770 -17.41 -25.21 4.33
N THR A 771 -17.32 -25.95 5.44
CA THR A 771 -16.67 -27.27 5.49
C THR A 771 -17.74 -28.33 5.65
N VAL A 772 -17.61 -29.43 4.94
CA VAL A 772 -18.55 -30.55 4.95
C VAL A 772 -17.83 -31.85 5.18
N SER A 773 -18.40 -32.69 6.04
CA SER A 773 -18.08 -34.10 6.18
C SER A 773 -19.19 -34.94 5.53
N LEU A 774 -18.83 -36.01 4.83
CA LEU A 774 -19.76 -36.95 4.22
C LEU A 774 -19.41 -38.37 4.67
N PHE A 775 -20.38 -39.05 5.26
CA PHE A 775 -20.27 -40.45 5.68
C PHE A 775 -21.49 -41.24 5.22
N THR A 776 -21.33 -42.55 5.09
CA THR A 776 -22.38 -43.48 4.73
C THR A 776 -22.45 -44.67 5.69
N SER A 777 -23.57 -45.38 5.70
CA SER A 777 -23.71 -46.63 6.46
C SER A 777 -22.79 -47.77 5.99
N ARG A 778 -22.02 -47.57 4.91
CA ARG A 778 -21.03 -48.54 4.41
C ARG A 778 -19.61 -48.26 4.87
N ASP A 779 -19.35 -47.12 5.51
CA ASP A 779 -17.99 -46.82 5.97
C ASP A 779 -17.58 -47.82 7.06
N PRO A 780 -16.34 -48.34 7.03
CA PRO A 780 -15.87 -49.25 8.04
C PRO A 780 -15.54 -48.50 9.34
N ALA A 781 -15.58 -49.22 10.46
CA ALA A 781 -15.14 -48.74 11.77
C ALA A 781 -15.86 -47.47 12.30
N ILE A 782 -17.08 -47.20 11.83
CA ILE A 782 -17.95 -46.16 12.38
C ILE A 782 -19.10 -46.79 13.19
N SER A 783 -19.61 -46.07 14.19
CA SER A 783 -20.82 -46.52 14.90
C SER A 783 -22.08 -46.20 14.10
N GLU A 784 -22.16 -45.00 13.54
CA GLU A 784 -23.31 -44.50 12.80
C GLU A 784 -22.86 -43.28 11.96
N CYS A 785 -23.33 -43.17 10.72
CA CYS A 785 -22.82 -42.19 9.76
C CYS A 785 -23.08 -40.73 10.13
N ALA A 786 -24.23 -40.40 10.72
CA ALA A 786 -24.53 -39.06 11.19
C ALA A 786 -23.68 -38.66 12.40
N LEU A 787 -23.43 -39.58 13.33
CA LEU A 787 -22.53 -39.34 14.46
C LEU A 787 -21.10 -39.03 14.00
N GLU A 788 -20.55 -39.79 13.06
CA GLU A 788 -19.19 -39.55 12.56
C GLU A 788 -19.09 -38.30 11.67
N ALA A 789 -20.13 -38.01 10.87
CA ALA A 789 -20.20 -36.76 10.14
C ALA A 789 -20.17 -35.55 11.10
N GLU A 790 -20.94 -35.58 12.19
CA GLU A 790 -20.95 -34.53 13.21
C GLU A 790 -19.57 -34.36 13.89
N LYS A 791 -18.97 -35.45 14.38
CA LYS A 791 -17.67 -35.39 15.04
C LYS A 791 -16.61 -34.81 14.12
N THR A 792 -16.57 -35.29 12.88
CA THR A 792 -15.55 -34.90 11.90
C THR A 792 -15.68 -33.43 11.54
N VAL A 793 -16.89 -32.94 11.20
CA VAL A 793 -17.07 -31.53 10.81
C VAL A 793 -16.79 -30.57 11.96
N THR A 794 -17.03 -31.00 13.20
CA THR A 794 -16.77 -30.19 14.40
C THR A 794 -15.27 -30.13 14.70
N ALA A 795 -14.51 -31.21 14.46
CA ALA A 795 -13.08 -31.29 14.73
C ALA A 795 -12.18 -30.71 13.62
N THR A 796 -12.72 -30.51 12.41
CA THR A 796 -11.93 -30.09 11.25
C THR A 796 -11.40 -28.65 11.38
N GLY A 797 -10.19 -28.39 10.88
CA GLY A 797 -9.59 -27.03 10.87
C GLY A 797 -10.27 -26.04 9.91
N SER A 798 -9.67 -24.86 9.75
CA SER A 798 -10.12 -23.84 8.79
C SER A 798 -9.88 -24.27 7.33
N PHE A 799 -10.51 -23.57 6.38
CA PHE A 799 -10.27 -23.78 4.96
C PHE A 799 -8.78 -23.71 4.60
N SER A 800 -8.05 -22.74 5.14
CA SER A 800 -6.60 -22.59 4.90
C SER A 800 -5.79 -23.78 5.40
N SER A 801 -6.18 -24.38 6.54
CA SER A 801 -5.54 -25.58 7.07
C SER A 801 -5.80 -26.78 6.16
N LEU A 802 -7.05 -26.97 5.75
CA LEU A 802 -7.46 -28.04 4.83
C LEU A 802 -6.79 -27.91 3.47
N LEU A 803 -6.72 -26.69 2.93
CA LEU A 803 -6.07 -26.43 1.65
C LEU A 803 -4.59 -26.82 1.68
N ARG A 804 -3.88 -26.52 2.79
CA ARG A 804 -2.46 -26.88 2.94
C ARG A 804 -2.26 -28.40 2.95
N SER A 805 -3.03 -29.14 3.76
CA SER A 805 -2.95 -30.60 3.79
C SER A 805 -3.42 -31.25 2.48
N HIS A 806 -4.39 -30.63 1.80
CA HIS A 806 -4.86 -31.07 0.49
C HIS A 806 -3.78 -30.97 -0.57
N ILE A 807 -3.13 -29.81 -0.68
CA ILE A 807 -2.05 -29.56 -1.64
C ILE A 807 -0.88 -30.52 -1.38
N LEU A 808 -0.51 -30.72 -0.12
CA LEU A 808 0.54 -31.68 0.23
C LEU A 808 0.19 -33.10 -0.22
N ALA A 809 -1.05 -33.53 -0.05
CA ALA A 809 -1.49 -34.84 -0.51
C ALA A 809 -1.48 -34.96 -2.05
N TRP A 810 -1.83 -33.91 -2.79
CA TRP A 810 -1.65 -33.88 -4.25
C TRP A 810 -0.19 -33.92 -4.68
N GLN A 811 0.70 -33.23 -3.97
CA GLN A 811 2.15 -33.28 -4.24
C GLN A 811 2.73 -34.69 -4.06
N HIS A 812 2.13 -35.53 -3.23
CA HIS A 812 2.52 -36.94 -3.10
C HIS A 812 1.95 -37.85 -4.20
N LEU A 813 0.87 -37.43 -4.87
CA LEU A 813 0.24 -38.20 -5.96
C LEU A 813 0.92 -37.98 -7.31
N TRP A 814 1.42 -36.76 -7.55
CA TRP A 814 2.26 -36.43 -8.70
C TRP A 814 3.69 -36.94 -8.50
#